data_AF-A0A832B7V4-F1
#
_entry.id   AF-A0A832B7V4-F1
#
_cell.length_a   1.000
_cell.length_b   1.000
_cell.length_c   1.000
_cell.angle_alpha   90.00
_cell.angle_beta   90.00
_cell.angle_gamma   90.00
#
_symmetry.space_group_name_H-M   'P 1'
#
loop_
_entity.id
_entity.type
_entity.pdbx_description
1 polymer ?
#
loop_
_entity_poly.entity_id
_entity_poly.type
_entity_poly.pdbx_seq_one_letter_code
_entity_poly.pdbx_strand_id
1 'polypeptide(L)'
;VSPEELRAEIGEVKRLVALARRVYEAKHESKFERLWDAVKAYPDTKVLLFTEHRDTLNFLVGRLEALGLAGKIATIHGGMDYKDRDRAAEFFRDPNGARYLVATDAAGEGINLQFCWLVVNYDIPWNPARIEQRMGRVHRYKQRHEVLLLNMVAAETREGRVLKVLLDKLERIRKELGNDKVFDVIGAQFGDVALRDLIFRAVVEGRDEEVARTIDATLTRERVENQLKEQRRQVECSEVKNLLAALEKRREDAAVKRMMPSYVRAFFEKAAPHAGVGISGDISGVFSLDPWPDTVLRAMQTYPEEIRDRLTFCRQLALPPETLSPRAIYLHPGEPVFEAVTTLFLGKVGDLATHGGVFYDSAATEPYLFYLGKVPVLRDRVTKGGHPGLPTVSETVDEAMIGVRRFGDDRCEEAPAHLLLDLFECELGEVDTEVLEVWSTRARDRTAVESFLYERHGMPALERAACDAERRCGDRQAQIRRAYSLYEADLLERRRRLKEAVAKGEPAAAHKLKTCEQELASLDTRRAWAESALLMELDSLRLGPVTFYATALVLPIPPEQAERRRDDRIEQIAVRIAREHEESLGAFVEDVSDPTKKMGFDLRSRRPDGQVRYIEVKGRARVGGIELTENEWAQAQNHPDRYWLYVVYDCE
;
A
#
# COMPACT_ATOMS: atom_id res chain seq x y z
N VAL A 1 -4.38 39.83 51.16
CA VAL A 1 -5.27 40.73 50.40
C VAL A 1 -6.19 41.42 51.40
N SER A 2 -6.16 42.74 51.47
CA SER A 2 -7.02 43.50 52.37
C SER A 2 -8.48 43.44 51.87
N PRO A 3 -9.50 43.63 52.75
CA PRO A 3 -10.90 43.67 52.33
C PRO A 3 -11.21 44.77 51.30
N GLU A 4 -10.38 45.82 51.24
CA GLU A 4 -10.50 46.92 50.29
C GLU A 4 -9.92 46.56 48.92
N GLU A 5 -8.77 45.88 48.88
CA GLU A 5 -8.19 45.32 47.64
C GLU A 5 -9.17 44.34 46.97
N LEU A 6 -9.82 43.48 47.76
CA LEU A 6 -10.79 42.51 47.24
C LEU A 6 -12.02 43.19 46.62
N ARG A 7 -12.50 44.30 47.20
CA ARG A 7 -13.63 45.08 46.64
C ARG A 7 -13.24 45.79 45.35
N ALA A 8 -12.02 46.33 45.28
CA ALA A 8 -11.50 46.95 44.07
C ALA A 8 -11.37 45.91 42.94
N GLU A 9 -10.85 44.72 43.25
CA GLU A 9 -10.69 43.61 42.31
C GLU A 9 -12.06 43.11 41.79
N ILE A 10 -13.04 42.95 42.68
CA ILE A 10 -14.43 42.60 42.28
C ILE A 10 -15.03 43.68 41.37
N GLY A 11 -14.75 44.96 41.65
CA GLY A 11 -15.17 46.09 40.81
C GLY A 11 -14.56 46.03 39.40
N GLU A 12 -13.26 45.75 39.31
CA GLU A 12 -12.54 45.54 38.05
C GLU A 12 -13.15 44.38 37.26
N VAL A 13 -13.31 43.21 37.88
CA VAL A 13 -13.89 42.01 37.25
C VAL A 13 -15.30 42.30 36.71
N LYS A 14 -16.15 42.99 37.48
CA LYS A 14 -17.49 43.38 37.00
C LYS A 14 -17.44 44.30 35.78
N ARG A 15 -16.52 45.27 35.74
CA ARG A 15 -16.32 46.14 34.58
C ARG A 15 -15.83 45.35 33.38
N LEU A 16 -14.87 44.44 33.55
CA LEU A 16 -14.38 43.58 32.48
C LEU A 16 -15.47 42.66 31.93
N VAL A 17 -16.31 42.08 32.80
CA VAL A 17 -17.46 41.27 32.38
C VAL A 17 -18.48 42.10 31.58
N ALA A 18 -18.77 43.33 32.01
CA ALA A 18 -19.66 44.23 31.28
C ALA A 18 -19.08 44.65 29.92
N LEU A 19 -17.76 44.84 29.84
CA LEU A 19 -17.07 45.11 28.58
C LEU A 19 -17.15 43.89 27.64
N ALA A 20 -16.84 42.69 28.13
CA ALA A 20 -16.90 41.45 27.37
C ALA A 20 -18.31 41.18 26.83
N ARG A 21 -19.36 41.42 27.64
CA ARG A 21 -20.76 41.31 27.20
C ARG A 21 -21.10 42.28 26.07
N ARG A 22 -20.72 43.55 26.19
CA ARG A 22 -20.96 44.55 25.13
C ARG A 22 -20.27 44.17 23.82
N VAL A 23 -19.03 43.67 23.88
CA VAL A 23 -18.30 43.20 22.70
C VAL A 23 -18.97 41.96 22.09
N TYR A 24 -19.40 41.00 22.92
CA TYR A 24 -20.12 39.81 22.47
C TYR A 24 -21.46 40.16 21.80
N GLU A 25 -22.23 41.09 22.37
CA GLU A 25 -23.52 41.56 21.85
C GLU A 25 -23.39 42.37 20.55
N ALA A 26 -22.25 43.04 20.33
CA ALA A 26 -22.00 43.81 19.11
C ALA A 26 -21.95 42.93 17.84
N LYS A 27 -21.76 41.60 17.98
CA LYS A 27 -21.75 40.59 16.89
C LYS A 27 -20.82 40.91 15.71
N HIS A 28 -19.88 41.83 15.91
CA HIS A 28 -18.88 42.24 14.94
C HIS A 28 -17.56 41.57 15.30
N GLU A 29 -17.06 40.71 14.42
CA GLU A 29 -15.84 39.92 14.66
C GLU A 29 -14.94 40.07 13.43
N SER A 30 -13.87 40.84 13.58
CA SER A 30 -12.99 41.22 12.46
C SER A 30 -12.21 40.03 11.87
N LYS A 31 -11.93 38.98 12.64
CA LYS A 31 -11.15 37.81 12.21
C LYS A 31 -11.98 36.92 11.28
N PHE A 32 -13.27 36.75 11.55
CA PHE A 32 -14.24 36.05 10.72
C PHE A 32 -14.51 36.82 9.42
N GLU A 33 -14.65 38.14 9.48
CA GLU A 33 -14.81 38.96 8.27
C GLU A 33 -13.60 38.81 7.34
N ARG A 34 -12.39 38.86 7.90
CA ARG A 34 -11.15 38.62 7.16
C ARG A 34 -11.03 37.18 6.63
N LEU A 35 -11.47 36.20 7.42
CA LEU A 35 -11.54 34.81 6.97
C LEU A 35 -12.44 34.70 5.73
N TRP A 36 -13.63 35.29 5.80
CA TRP A 36 -14.60 35.24 4.72
C TRP A 36 -14.07 35.94 3.47
N ASP A 37 -13.40 37.08 3.63
CA ASP A 37 -12.76 37.80 2.52
C ASP A 37 -11.66 36.99 1.83
N ALA A 38 -10.90 36.20 2.58
CA ALA A 38 -9.85 35.35 2.01
C ALA A 38 -10.44 34.12 1.31
N VAL A 39 -11.48 33.52 1.89
CA VAL A 39 -12.08 32.27 1.41
C VAL A 39 -13.01 32.50 0.20
N LYS A 40 -13.69 33.64 0.12
CA LYS A 40 -14.57 33.98 -1.02
C LYS A 40 -13.82 34.11 -2.35
N ALA A 41 -12.50 34.32 -2.31
CA ALA A 41 -11.65 34.34 -3.50
C ALA A 41 -11.53 32.97 -4.20
N TYR A 42 -11.95 31.89 -3.54
CA TYR A 42 -11.85 30.51 -4.04
C TYR A 42 -13.22 29.81 -4.09
N PRO A 43 -14.16 30.26 -4.96
CA PRO A 43 -15.57 29.83 -4.96
C PRO A 43 -15.80 28.34 -5.23
N ASP A 44 -14.93 27.68 -5.98
CA ASP A 44 -15.11 26.27 -6.39
C ASP A 44 -14.12 25.32 -5.69
N THR A 45 -13.58 25.76 -4.56
CA THR A 45 -12.54 25.02 -3.81
C THR A 45 -13.08 24.50 -2.49
N LYS A 46 -12.71 23.25 -2.16
CA LYS A 46 -12.92 22.65 -0.83
C LYS A 46 -11.99 23.34 0.18
N VAL A 47 -12.54 23.77 1.31
CA VAL A 47 -11.81 24.57 2.30
C VAL A 47 -11.76 23.84 3.63
N LEU A 48 -10.55 23.62 4.13
CA LEU A 48 -10.32 22.99 5.43
C LEU A 48 -10.00 24.06 6.48
N LEU A 49 -10.85 24.19 7.48
CA LEU A 49 -10.75 25.17 8.57
C LEU A 49 -10.33 24.44 9.85
N PHE A 50 -9.17 24.76 10.39
CA PHE A 50 -8.71 24.24 11.67
C PHE A 50 -8.96 25.22 12.81
N THR A 51 -9.51 24.70 13.91
CA THR A 51 -9.63 25.40 15.20
C THR A 51 -8.94 24.61 16.30
N GLU A 52 -8.54 25.28 17.37
CA GLU A 52 -7.99 24.60 18.55
C GLU A 52 -9.12 24.07 19.44
N HIS A 53 -10.15 24.89 19.66
CA HIS A 53 -11.27 24.59 20.55
C HIS A 53 -12.56 24.27 19.79
N ARG A 54 -13.39 23.43 20.41
CA ARG A 54 -14.73 23.05 19.90
C ARG A 54 -15.70 24.23 19.91
N ASP A 55 -15.58 25.14 20.88
CA ASP A 55 -16.45 26.31 20.97
C ASP A 55 -16.24 27.24 19.77
N THR A 56 -14.98 27.44 19.35
CA THR A 56 -14.65 28.19 18.13
C THR A 56 -15.19 27.49 16.88
N LEU A 57 -15.10 26.17 16.80
CA LEU A 57 -15.69 25.39 15.71
C LEU A 57 -17.19 25.63 15.60
N ASN A 58 -17.92 25.50 16.72
CA ASN A 58 -19.37 25.69 16.75
C ASN A 58 -19.74 27.13 16.35
N PHE A 59 -18.97 28.11 16.80
CA PHE A 59 -19.12 29.51 16.41
C PHE A 59 -18.96 29.71 14.89
N LEU A 60 -17.90 29.16 14.30
CA LEU A 60 -17.65 29.27 12.86
C LEU A 60 -18.77 28.62 12.04
N VAL A 61 -19.23 27.43 12.46
CA VAL A 61 -20.34 26.73 11.81
C VAL A 61 -21.59 27.61 11.82
N GLY A 62 -22.00 28.12 12.98
CA GLY A 62 -23.20 28.97 13.08
C GLY A 62 -23.09 30.26 12.25
N ARG A 63 -21.90 30.83 12.10
CA ARG A 63 -21.68 32.00 11.23
C ARG A 63 -21.74 31.65 9.75
N LEU A 64 -21.15 30.53 9.34
CA LEU A 64 -21.23 30.06 7.95
C LEU A 64 -22.67 29.69 7.57
N GLU A 65 -23.42 29.07 8.49
CA GLU A 65 -24.85 28.79 8.30
C GLU A 65 -25.67 30.07 8.15
N ALA A 66 -25.39 31.10 8.96
CA ALA A 66 -26.04 32.41 8.85
C ALA A 66 -25.76 33.12 7.50
N LEU A 67 -24.67 32.75 6.81
CA LEU A 67 -24.37 33.21 5.44
C LEU A 67 -25.09 32.40 4.35
N GLY A 68 -25.99 31.47 4.73
CA GLY A 68 -26.74 30.64 3.80
C GLY A 68 -26.00 29.39 3.32
N LEU A 69 -24.91 29.00 3.98
CA LEU A 69 -24.12 27.80 3.63
C LEU A 69 -24.56 26.54 4.38
N ALA A 70 -25.76 26.57 4.98
CA ALA A 70 -26.35 25.41 5.63
C ALA A 70 -26.41 24.24 4.62
N GLY A 71 -25.95 23.05 5.04
CA GLY A 71 -25.84 21.87 4.16
C GLY A 71 -24.60 21.83 3.25
N LYS A 72 -23.68 22.81 3.34
CA LYS A 72 -22.37 22.78 2.66
C LYS A 72 -21.20 22.71 3.65
N ILE A 73 -21.46 22.38 4.90
CA ILE A 73 -20.48 22.38 5.99
C ILE A 73 -20.41 20.98 6.61
N ALA A 74 -19.19 20.45 6.76
CA ALA A 74 -18.88 19.26 7.54
C ALA A 74 -18.10 19.66 8.80
N THR A 75 -18.24 18.88 9.87
CA THR A 75 -17.55 19.14 11.14
C THR A 75 -16.87 17.89 11.67
N ILE A 76 -15.64 18.03 12.18
CA ILE A 76 -14.89 16.92 12.78
C ILE A 76 -14.29 17.36 14.12
N HIS A 77 -14.70 16.74 15.22
CA HIS A 77 -14.18 17.07 16.55
C HIS A 77 -13.98 15.86 17.46
N GLY A 78 -13.17 16.01 18.51
CA GLY A 78 -12.69 14.88 19.35
C GLY A 78 -13.79 14.03 20.00
N GLY A 79 -14.97 14.60 20.23
CA GLY A 79 -16.13 13.89 20.76
C GLY A 79 -16.95 13.05 19.76
N MET A 80 -16.57 13.00 18.48
CA MET A 80 -17.24 12.15 17.48
C MET A 80 -16.66 10.74 17.48
N ASP A 81 -17.52 9.75 17.25
CA ASP A 81 -17.07 8.38 17.02
C ASP A 81 -16.36 8.23 15.66
N TYR A 82 -15.75 7.07 15.42
CA TYR A 82 -15.02 6.81 14.18
C TYR A 82 -15.92 6.85 12.93
N LYS A 83 -17.14 6.30 13.01
CA LYS A 83 -18.05 6.19 11.85
C LYS A 83 -18.56 7.56 11.42
N ASP A 84 -18.86 8.43 12.37
CA ASP A 84 -19.34 9.78 12.10
C ASP A 84 -18.23 10.67 11.54
N ARG A 85 -16.97 10.45 11.95
CA ARG A 85 -15.81 11.11 11.34
C ARG A 85 -15.63 10.70 9.88
N ASP A 86 -15.73 9.40 9.58
CA ASP A 86 -15.64 8.89 8.21
C ASP A 86 -16.76 9.45 7.34
N ARG A 87 -18.01 9.46 7.83
CA ARG A 87 -19.15 10.09 7.12
C ARG A 87 -18.93 11.57 6.84
N ALA A 88 -18.43 12.34 7.81
CA ALA A 88 -18.14 13.75 7.62
C ALA A 88 -17.01 13.98 6.60
N ALA A 89 -15.99 13.12 6.60
CA ALA A 89 -14.91 13.16 5.63
C ALA A 89 -15.38 12.76 4.22
N GLU A 90 -16.25 11.76 4.10
CA GLU A 90 -16.90 11.38 2.84
C GLU A 90 -17.79 12.50 2.30
N PHE A 91 -18.62 13.10 3.15
CA PHE A 91 -19.46 14.24 2.78
C PHE A 91 -18.63 15.44 2.31
N PHE A 92 -17.47 15.70 2.91
CA PHE A 92 -16.55 16.74 2.45
C PHE A 92 -15.85 16.37 1.14
N ARG A 93 -15.57 15.08 0.91
CA ARG A 93 -14.94 14.56 -0.31
C ARG A 93 -15.88 14.58 -1.51
N ASP A 94 -17.17 14.36 -1.30
CA ASP A 94 -18.19 14.42 -2.35
C ASP A 94 -18.19 15.81 -3.04
N PRO A 95 -18.01 15.90 -4.37
CA PRO A 95 -18.12 17.15 -5.12
C PRO A 95 -19.41 17.93 -4.82
N ASN A 96 -20.53 17.23 -4.65
CA ASN A 96 -21.84 17.82 -4.37
C ASN A 96 -22.12 18.03 -2.87
N GLY A 97 -21.29 17.46 -2.00
CA GLY A 97 -21.42 17.52 -0.55
C GLY A 97 -20.89 18.80 0.08
N ALA A 98 -20.29 18.69 1.27
CA ALA A 98 -19.75 19.83 2.00
C ALA A 98 -18.58 20.48 1.25
N ARG A 99 -18.62 21.81 1.16
CA ARG A 99 -17.52 22.63 0.65
C ARG A 99 -16.54 23.04 1.76
N TYR A 100 -17.03 23.18 2.99
CA TYR A 100 -16.24 23.60 4.13
C TYR A 100 -16.15 22.46 5.13
N LEU A 101 -14.94 22.14 5.60
CA LEU A 101 -14.75 21.23 6.73
C LEU A 101 -14.15 22.03 7.88
N VAL A 102 -14.87 22.13 9.00
CA VAL A 102 -14.36 22.75 10.23
C VAL A 102 -13.93 21.64 11.20
N ALA A 103 -12.65 21.61 11.56
CA ALA A 103 -12.06 20.51 12.33
C ALA A 103 -11.22 21.00 13.53
N THR A 104 -11.29 20.27 14.64
CA THR A 104 -10.36 20.45 15.77
C THR A 104 -9.12 19.58 15.61
N ASP A 105 -7.97 20.03 16.13
CA ASP A 105 -6.69 19.29 16.12
C ASP A 105 -6.81 17.82 16.50
N ALA A 106 -7.49 17.52 17.61
CA ALA A 106 -7.59 16.18 18.18
C ALA A 106 -8.40 15.18 17.33
N ALA A 107 -9.07 15.63 16.26
CA ALA A 107 -9.95 14.80 15.45
C ALA A 107 -9.60 14.76 13.95
N GLY A 108 -8.69 15.63 13.49
CA GLY A 108 -8.13 15.56 12.13
C GLY A 108 -6.98 14.58 11.97
N GLU A 109 -6.43 14.05 13.06
CA GLU A 109 -5.39 13.03 13.01
C GLU A 109 -5.93 11.71 12.43
N GLY A 110 -5.28 11.21 11.37
CA GLY A 110 -5.61 9.94 10.72
C GLY A 110 -6.48 10.04 9.46
N ILE A 111 -7.07 11.21 9.17
CA ILE A 111 -7.95 11.39 7.99
C ILE A 111 -7.12 11.81 6.77
N ASN A 112 -7.37 11.16 5.63
CA ASN A 112 -6.73 11.53 4.36
C ASN A 112 -7.54 12.62 3.63
N LEU A 113 -6.97 13.82 3.56
CA LEU A 113 -7.58 15.02 2.97
C LEU A 113 -6.81 15.53 1.75
N GLN A 114 -6.05 14.66 1.07
CA GLN A 114 -5.27 14.95 -0.14
C GLN A 114 -6.05 15.57 -1.33
N PHE A 115 -7.38 15.49 -1.34
CA PHE A 115 -8.21 16.12 -2.39
C PHE A 115 -8.45 17.62 -2.12
N CYS A 116 -8.24 18.08 -0.90
CA CYS A 116 -8.24 19.49 -0.55
C CYS A 116 -6.88 20.10 -0.90
N TRP A 117 -6.82 21.42 -1.05
CA TRP A 117 -5.56 22.14 -1.19
C TRP A 117 -5.59 23.53 -0.54
N LEU A 118 -6.75 24.00 -0.07
CA LEU A 118 -6.87 25.23 0.72
C LEU A 118 -7.09 24.91 2.20
N VAL A 119 -6.08 25.19 3.01
CA VAL A 119 -6.08 24.98 4.46
C VAL A 119 -6.03 26.33 5.16
N VAL A 120 -6.93 26.53 6.12
CA VAL A 120 -7.02 27.75 6.92
C VAL A 120 -6.91 27.39 8.39
N ASN A 121 -5.87 27.89 9.03
CA ASN A 121 -5.74 27.85 10.48
C ASN A 121 -6.44 29.07 11.06
N TYR A 122 -7.65 28.88 11.59
CA TYR A 122 -8.34 29.94 12.31
C TYR A 122 -7.61 30.25 13.60
N ASP A 123 -7.21 29.21 14.36
CA ASP A 123 -6.37 29.34 15.54
C ASP A 123 -5.04 28.64 15.29
N ILE A 124 -3.95 29.35 15.59
CA ILE A 124 -2.59 28.85 15.42
C ILE A 124 -2.20 28.11 16.70
N PRO A 125 -1.85 26.82 16.63
CA PRO A 125 -1.49 26.06 17.80
C PRO A 125 -0.17 26.57 18.36
N TRP A 126 -0.06 26.53 19.68
CA TRP A 126 1.12 26.96 20.42
C TRP A 126 2.33 26.04 20.21
N ASN A 127 2.13 24.88 19.58
CA ASN A 127 3.17 23.96 19.15
C ASN A 127 3.27 23.96 17.61
N PRO A 128 4.36 24.46 17.03
CA PRO A 128 4.55 24.51 15.58
C PRO A 128 4.51 23.15 14.88
N ALA A 129 4.90 22.06 15.56
CA ALA A 129 4.81 20.71 15.01
C ALA A 129 3.36 20.35 14.62
N ARG A 130 2.35 20.95 15.27
CA ARG A 130 0.95 20.76 14.88
C ARG A 130 0.62 21.43 13.55
N ILE A 131 1.22 22.59 13.24
CA ILE A 131 1.04 23.25 11.94
C ILE A 131 1.60 22.37 10.83
N GLU A 132 2.81 21.84 11.04
CA GLU A 132 3.46 20.88 10.14
C GLU A 132 2.58 19.64 9.93
N GLN A 133 2.04 19.06 11.01
CA GLN A 133 1.14 17.91 10.93
C GLN A 133 -0.17 18.23 10.20
N ARG A 134 -0.76 19.42 10.38
CA ARG A 134 -1.95 19.88 9.65
C ARG A 134 -1.67 19.97 8.15
N MET A 135 -0.54 20.58 7.78
CA MET A 135 -0.09 20.66 6.38
C MET A 135 0.14 19.26 5.77
N GLY A 136 0.80 18.37 6.52
CA GLY A 136 1.04 16.98 6.12
C GLY A 136 -0.22 16.12 5.94
N ARG A 137 -1.42 16.61 6.29
CA ARG A 137 -2.70 15.94 5.94
C ARG A 137 -3.10 16.14 4.48
N VAL A 138 -2.60 17.21 3.87
CA VAL A 138 -2.98 17.67 2.53
C VAL A 138 -1.80 17.60 1.57
N HIS A 139 -0.62 18.04 2.03
CA HIS A 139 0.62 18.02 1.27
C HIS A 139 1.29 16.63 1.36
N ARG A 140 0.88 15.72 0.47
CA ARG A 140 1.40 14.35 0.38
C ARG A 140 1.66 13.95 -1.07
N TYR A 141 2.42 12.87 -1.27
CA TYR A 141 2.68 12.29 -2.60
C TYR A 141 1.37 12.07 -3.39
N LYS A 142 1.37 12.47 -4.67
CA LYS A 142 0.22 12.55 -5.61
C LYS A 142 -0.73 13.74 -5.46
N GLN A 143 -0.47 14.70 -4.57
CA GLN A 143 -1.15 16.00 -4.62
C GLN A 143 -0.85 16.68 -5.96
N ARG A 144 -1.88 17.16 -6.66
CA ARG A 144 -1.78 17.77 -8.00
C ARG A 144 -1.87 19.29 -7.98
N HIS A 145 -2.36 19.86 -6.89
CA HIS A 145 -2.51 21.31 -6.72
C HIS A 145 -1.45 21.86 -5.76
N GLU A 146 -1.07 23.12 -5.96
CA GLU A 146 -0.29 23.87 -4.97
C GLU A 146 -1.14 24.04 -3.70
N VAL A 147 -0.60 23.63 -2.55
CA VAL A 147 -1.32 23.70 -1.27
C VAL A 147 -1.17 25.11 -0.70
N LEU A 148 -2.30 25.80 -0.51
CA LEU A 148 -2.36 27.12 0.10
C LEU A 148 -2.68 27.00 1.58
N LEU A 149 -1.79 27.50 2.43
CA LEU A 149 -1.96 27.57 3.88
C LEU A 149 -2.19 29.01 4.33
N LEU A 150 -3.37 29.31 4.87
CA LEU A 150 -3.73 30.61 5.41
C LEU A 150 -3.71 30.57 6.94
N ASN A 151 -2.93 31.44 7.56
CA ASN A 151 -2.81 31.55 9.02
C ASN A 151 -3.47 32.84 9.51
N MET A 152 -4.55 32.72 10.30
CA MET A 152 -5.28 33.88 10.82
C MET A 152 -4.65 34.38 12.12
N VAL A 153 -4.08 35.60 12.10
CA VAL A 153 -3.41 36.20 13.27
C VAL A 153 -4.01 37.57 13.61
N ALA A 154 -4.39 37.75 14.87
CA ALA A 154 -4.78 39.04 15.42
C ALA A 154 -3.52 39.84 15.81
N ALA A 155 -2.92 40.56 14.86
CA ALA A 155 -1.61 41.17 15.02
C ALA A 155 -1.50 42.24 16.13
N GLU A 156 -2.63 42.80 16.59
CA GLU A 156 -2.66 43.81 17.67
C GLU A 156 -2.66 43.18 19.07
N THR A 157 -2.71 41.86 19.19
CA THR A 157 -2.57 41.16 20.49
C THR A 157 -1.11 40.84 20.78
N ARG A 158 -0.76 40.71 22.07
CA ARG A 158 0.61 40.33 22.49
C ARG A 158 1.03 38.98 21.89
N GLU A 159 0.15 37.99 21.93
CA GLU A 159 0.33 36.68 21.30
C GLU A 159 0.48 36.79 19.78
N GLY A 160 -0.40 37.56 19.13
CA GLY A 160 -0.40 37.72 17.68
C GLY A 160 0.87 38.40 17.16
N ARG A 161 1.47 39.32 17.93
CA ARG A 161 2.78 39.91 17.58
C ARG A 161 3.89 38.86 17.55
N VAL A 162 3.94 37.96 18.53
CA VAL A 162 4.93 36.87 18.58
C VAL A 162 4.74 35.91 17.40
N LEU A 163 3.50 35.48 17.15
CA LEU A 163 3.18 34.57 16.04
C LEU A 163 3.47 35.20 14.68
N LYS A 164 3.20 36.51 14.52
CA LYS A 164 3.50 37.23 13.28
C LYS A 164 5.01 37.27 13.01
N VAL A 165 5.83 37.59 14.01
CA VAL A 165 7.30 37.59 13.88
C VAL A 165 7.81 36.21 13.45
N LEU A 166 7.28 35.14 14.06
CA LEU A 166 7.62 33.76 13.70
C LEU A 166 7.29 33.45 12.24
N LEU A 167 6.05 33.71 11.82
CA LEU A 167 5.57 33.40 10.47
C LEU A 167 6.28 34.24 9.39
N ASP A 168 6.45 35.55 9.62
CA ASP A 168 7.15 36.45 8.70
C ASP A 168 8.62 36.02 8.51
N LYS A 169 9.26 35.51 9.57
CA LYS A 169 10.61 34.99 9.50
C LYS A 169 10.71 33.71 8.67
N LEU A 170 9.80 32.76 8.89
CA LEU A 170 9.74 31.52 8.11
C LEU A 170 9.52 31.80 6.63
N GLU A 171 8.62 32.73 6.32
CA GLU A 171 8.33 33.14 4.94
C GLU A 171 9.54 33.78 4.26
N ARG A 172 10.32 34.59 4.99
CA ARG A 172 11.58 35.14 4.49
C ARG A 172 12.59 34.05 4.16
N ILE A 173 12.80 33.11 5.08
CA ILE A 173 13.73 31.98 4.89
C ILE A 173 13.29 31.11 3.70
N ARG A 174 11.98 30.88 3.54
CA ARG A 174 11.39 30.16 2.39
C ARG A 174 11.76 30.84 1.07
N LYS A 175 11.57 32.15 0.96
CA LYS A 175 11.91 32.93 -0.24
C LYS A 175 13.40 32.90 -0.56
N GLU A 176 14.25 32.98 0.46
CA GLU A 176 15.71 32.95 0.29
C GLU A 176 16.24 31.58 -0.14
N LEU A 177 15.66 30.49 0.37
CA LEU A 177 16.07 29.12 0.04
C LEU A 177 15.40 28.58 -1.23
N GLY A 178 14.32 29.20 -1.71
CA GLY A 178 13.55 28.74 -2.86
C GLY A 178 12.96 27.35 -2.68
N ASN A 179 12.68 26.94 -1.44
CA ASN A 179 12.24 25.60 -1.09
C ASN A 179 11.08 25.65 -0.11
N ASP A 180 9.93 25.09 -0.48
CA ASP A 180 8.71 25.11 0.35
C ASP A 180 8.78 24.18 1.57
N LYS A 181 9.78 23.30 1.65
CA LYS A 181 9.98 22.38 2.79
C LYS A 181 10.49 23.06 4.06
N VAL A 182 10.65 24.39 4.07
CA VAL A 182 11.03 25.14 5.29
C VAL A 182 9.99 24.96 6.40
N PHE A 183 8.73 24.70 6.06
CA PHE A 183 7.69 24.41 7.04
C PHE A 183 7.81 23.00 7.67
N ASP A 184 8.51 22.06 7.03
CA ASP A 184 8.70 20.67 7.49
C ASP A 184 9.79 20.53 8.58
N VAL A 185 10.45 21.62 8.95
CA VAL A 185 11.55 21.63 9.94
C VAL A 185 11.22 22.46 11.18
N ILE A 186 10.04 23.08 11.24
CA ILE A 186 9.67 23.96 12.35
C ILE A 186 9.50 23.16 13.64
N GLY A 187 8.91 21.96 13.60
CA GLY A 187 8.74 21.13 14.78
C GLY A 187 10.07 20.78 15.47
N ALA A 188 11.14 20.58 14.70
CA ALA A 188 12.47 20.25 15.22
C ALA A 188 13.21 21.44 15.83
N GLN A 189 13.03 22.66 15.29
CA GLN A 189 13.75 23.87 15.74
C GLN A 189 13.28 24.40 17.11
N PHE A 190 12.04 24.08 17.51
CA PHE A 190 11.43 24.53 18.77
C PHE A 190 11.27 23.41 19.80
N GLY A 191 12.00 22.31 19.65
CA GLY A 191 11.98 21.18 20.59
C GLY A 191 12.46 21.54 22.00
N ASP A 192 13.47 22.41 22.11
CA ASP A 192 14.14 22.74 23.38
C ASP A 192 13.60 24.01 24.08
N VAL A 193 12.87 24.86 23.36
CA VAL A 193 12.18 26.03 23.91
C VAL A 193 10.74 25.98 23.39
N ALA A 194 9.80 25.59 24.24
CA ALA A 194 8.41 25.54 23.85
C ALA A 194 7.96 26.95 23.45
N LEU A 195 7.50 27.12 22.20
CA LEU A 195 6.90 28.38 21.73
C LEU A 195 5.81 28.88 22.70
N ARG A 196 5.15 27.94 23.41
CA ARG A 196 4.27 28.23 24.53
C ARG A 196 4.88 29.10 25.62
N ASP A 197 6.12 28.84 26.02
CA ASP A 197 6.80 29.61 27.07
C ASP A 197 7.17 31.01 26.56
N LEU A 198 7.50 31.14 25.28
CA LEU A 198 7.74 32.43 24.63
C LEU A 198 6.46 33.27 24.56
N ILE A 199 5.33 32.66 24.15
CA ILE A 199 4.03 33.33 24.15
C ILE A 199 3.63 33.70 25.59
N PHE A 200 3.83 32.79 26.56
CA PHE A 200 3.52 33.05 27.97
C PHE A 200 4.31 34.24 28.51
N ARG A 201 5.63 34.30 28.27
CA ARG A 201 6.47 35.45 28.66
C ARG A 201 6.02 36.75 27.99
N ALA A 202 5.66 36.71 26.71
CA ALA A 202 5.17 37.90 26.02
C ALA A 202 3.83 38.39 26.59
N VAL A 203 2.90 37.49 26.90
CA VAL A 203 1.56 37.82 27.38
C VAL A 203 1.59 38.27 28.85
N VAL A 204 2.23 37.47 29.72
CA VAL A 204 2.23 37.64 31.19
C VAL A 204 3.30 38.62 31.65
N GLU A 205 4.51 38.53 31.12
CA GLU A 205 5.65 39.36 31.56
C GLU A 205 5.83 40.63 30.71
N GLY A 206 5.12 40.75 29.58
CA GLY A 206 5.17 41.92 28.70
C GLY A 206 6.49 42.09 27.94
N ARG A 207 7.22 40.99 27.69
CA ARG A 207 8.55 41.00 27.03
C ARG A 207 8.51 40.59 25.56
N ASP A 208 7.62 41.19 24.77
CA ASP A 208 7.43 40.82 23.36
C ASP A 208 8.67 41.08 22.48
N GLU A 209 9.44 42.14 22.76
CA GLU A 209 10.68 42.43 22.03
C GLU A 209 11.81 41.40 22.29
N GLU A 210 11.93 40.93 23.52
CA GLU A 210 12.93 39.91 23.90
C GLU A 210 12.60 38.56 23.25
N VAL A 211 11.30 38.23 23.20
CA VAL A 211 10.79 37.03 22.52
C VAL A 211 11.04 37.10 21.02
N ALA A 212 10.83 38.25 20.38
CA ALA A 212 11.12 38.43 18.95
C ALA A 212 12.61 38.18 18.64
N ARG A 213 13.53 38.72 19.46
CA ARG A 213 14.97 38.46 19.32
C ARG A 213 15.33 36.99 19.53
N THR A 214 14.63 36.31 20.44
CA THR A 214 14.84 34.87 20.69
C THR A 214 14.40 34.05 19.47
N ILE A 215 13.24 34.33 18.89
CA ILE A 215 12.80 33.72 17.63
C ILE A 215 13.83 33.99 16.54
N ASP A 216 14.37 35.20 16.50
CA ASP A 216 15.37 35.58 15.51
C ASP A 216 16.67 34.77 15.63
N ALA A 217 17.15 34.54 16.85
CA ALA A 217 18.36 33.77 17.11
C ALA A 217 18.16 32.26 16.89
N THR A 218 16.97 31.74 17.16
CA THR A 218 16.67 30.30 17.03
C THR A 218 16.49 29.89 15.57
N LEU A 219 15.70 30.65 14.80
CA LEU A 219 15.43 30.39 13.38
C LEU A 219 16.41 31.16 12.48
N THR A 220 17.55 30.57 12.17
CA THR A 220 18.48 31.11 11.16
C THR A 220 18.44 30.30 9.87
N ARG A 221 18.72 30.95 8.73
CA ARG A 221 18.78 30.30 7.42
C ARG A 221 19.71 29.09 7.43
N GLU A 222 20.90 29.24 8.00
CA GLU A 222 21.93 28.20 8.05
C GLU A 222 21.46 26.97 8.84
N ARG A 223 20.78 27.16 9.98
CA ARG A 223 20.21 26.05 10.77
C ARG A 223 19.10 25.32 10.01
N VAL A 224 18.23 26.05 9.33
CA VAL A 224 17.16 25.47 8.51
C VAL A 224 17.76 24.68 7.34
N GLU A 225 18.76 25.23 6.66
CA GLU A 225 19.42 24.57 5.54
C GLU A 225 20.18 23.31 5.97
N ASN A 226 20.91 23.36 7.09
CA ASN A 226 21.63 22.21 7.64
C ASN A 226 20.67 21.10 8.07
N GLN A 227 19.53 21.43 8.68
CA GLN A 227 18.52 20.45 9.06
C GLN A 227 17.88 19.79 7.83
N LEU A 228 17.58 20.56 6.79
CA LEU A 228 17.08 20.04 5.52
C LEU A 228 18.10 19.11 4.85
N LYS A 229 19.40 19.43 4.92
CA LYS A 229 20.49 18.57 4.44
C LYS A 229 20.60 17.28 5.26
N GLU A 230 20.44 17.35 6.57
CA GLU A 230 20.49 16.17 7.45
C GLU A 230 19.31 15.22 7.23
N GLN A 231 18.08 15.76 7.14
CA GLN A 231 16.91 14.97 6.75
C GLN A 231 17.08 14.35 5.36
N ARG A 232 17.68 15.08 4.40
CA ARG A 232 18.01 14.50 3.09
C ARG A 232 19.06 13.40 3.20
N ARG A 233 20.12 13.56 3.97
CA ARG A 233 21.16 12.55 4.19
C ARG A 233 20.62 11.26 4.81
N GLN A 234 19.71 11.37 5.78
CA GLN A 234 19.03 10.20 6.35
C GLN A 234 18.20 9.43 5.30
N VAL A 235 17.70 10.11 4.26
CA VAL A 235 16.94 9.51 3.16
C VAL A 235 17.86 9.09 1.99
N GLU A 236 18.98 9.78 1.79
CA GLU A 236 20.01 9.55 0.77
C GLU A 236 21.06 8.51 1.23
N CYS A 237 20.72 7.58 2.13
CA CYS A 237 21.48 6.34 2.18
C CYS A 237 21.44 5.72 0.78
N SER A 238 22.60 5.39 0.23
CA SER A 238 22.78 4.69 -1.05
C SER A 238 21.87 3.45 -1.18
N GLU A 239 21.50 2.87 -0.05
CA GLU A 239 20.48 1.85 0.11
C GLU A 239 19.13 2.24 -0.49
N VAL A 240 18.61 3.46 -0.29
CA VAL A 240 17.29 3.86 -0.82
C VAL A 240 17.31 3.99 -2.34
N LYS A 241 18.39 4.49 -2.93
CA LYS A 241 18.49 4.58 -4.40
C LYS A 241 18.64 3.19 -5.04
N ASN A 242 19.43 2.32 -4.44
CA ASN A 242 19.56 0.92 -4.87
C ASN A 242 18.28 0.12 -4.61
N LEU A 243 17.60 0.37 -3.50
CA LEU A 243 16.30 -0.21 -3.17
C LEU A 243 15.23 0.30 -4.12
N LEU A 244 15.22 1.60 -4.48
CA LEU A 244 14.29 2.16 -5.46
C LEU A 244 14.52 1.57 -6.84
N ALA A 245 15.77 1.48 -7.31
CA ALA A 245 16.07 0.82 -8.59
C ALA A 245 15.72 -0.67 -8.56
N ALA A 246 15.99 -1.37 -7.45
CA ALA A 246 15.60 -2.76 -7.26
C ALA A 246 14.08 -2.93 -7.14
N LEU A 247 13.37 -1.99 -6.53
CA LEU A 247 11.91 -1.96 -6.41
C LEU A 247 11.26 -1.60 -7.74
N GLU A 248 11.83 -0.70 -8.52
CA GLU A 248 11.41 -0.37 -9.88
C GLU A 248 11.59 -1.58 -10.79
N LYS A 249 12.77 -2.22 -10.76
CA LYS A 249 13.01 -3.49 -11.47
C LYS A 249 12.05 -4.59 -11.02
N ARG A 250 11.87 -4.78 -9.70
CA ARG A 250 10.89 -5.74 -9.16
C ARG A 250 9.47 -5.38 -9.55
N ARG A 251 9.12 -4.11 -9.64
CA ARG A 251 7.78 -3.65 -10.04
C ARG A 251 7.56 -3.83 -11.54
N GLU A 252 8.58 -3.62 -12.37
CA GLU A 252 8.56 -3.92 -13.80
C GLU A 252 8.45 -5.44 -14.04
N ASP A 253 9.29 -6.23 -13.40
CA ASP A 253 9.24 -7.69 -13.47
C ASP A 253 7.92 -8.23 -12.90
N ALA A 254 7.42 -7.66 -11.80
CA ALA A 254 6.10 -8.00 -11.28
C ALA A 254 4.98 -7.53 -12.22
N ALA A 255 5.11 -6.42 -12.94
CA ALA A 255 4.09 -5.98 -13.91
C ALA A 255 4.00 -6.94 -15.11
N VAL A 256 5.15 -7.45 -15.59
CA VAL A 256 5.21 -8.46 -16.66
C VAL A 256 4.71 -9.82 -16.18
N LYS A 257 5.06 -10.21 -14.95
CA LYS A 257 4.66 -11.48 -14.32
C LYS A 257 3.28 -11.46 -13.69
N ARG A 258 2.65 -10.29 -13.55
CA ARG A 258 1.31 -10.17 -12.99
C ARG A 258 0.37 -10.86 -13.96
N MET A 259 -0.43 -11.80 -13.46
CA MET A 259 -1.60 -12.31 -14.18
C MET A 259 -2.58 -11.15 -14.35
N MET A 260 -2.34 -10.36 -15.39
CA MET A 260 -3.11 -9.20 -15.81
C MET A 260 -4.36 -9.69 -16.58
N PRO A 261 -5.38 -8.83 -16.80
CA PRO A 261 -6.78 -9.23 -17.04
C PRO A 261 -7.01 -10.31 -18.09
N SER A 262 -6.13 -10.42 -19.10
CA SER A 262 -6.28 -11.38 -20.20
C SER A 262 -6.18 -12.84 -19.74
N TYR A 263 -5.23 -13.21 -18.88
CA TYR A 263 -5.13 -14.58 -18.37
C TYR A 263 -6.30 -14.94 -17.46
N VAL A 264 -6.72 -14.00 -16.62
CA VAL A 264 -7.87 -14.17 -15.72
C VAL A 264 -9.15 -14.38 -16.54
N ARG A 265 -9.35 -13.56 -17.59
CA ARG A 265 -10.46 -13.70 -18.51
C ARG A 265 -10.40 -15.03 -19.26
N ALA A 266 -9.26 -15.36 -19.88
CA ALA A 266 -9.09 -16.59 -20.66
C ALA A 266 -9.30 -17.84 -19.79
N PHE A 267 -8.77 -17.84 -18.56
CA PHE A 267 -9.05 -18.88 -17.59
C PHE A 267 -10.55 -18.99 -17.32
N PHE A 268 -11.21 -17.87 -16.99
CA PHE A 268 -12.63 -17.87 -16.65
C PHE A 268 -13.51 -18.30 -17.83
N GLU A 269 -13.18 -17.87 -19.05
CA GLU A 269 -13.83 -18.24 -20.31
C GLU A 269 -13.80 -19.75 -20.53
N LYS A 270 -12.64 -20.38 -20.31
CA LYS A 270 -12.47 -21.83 -20.41
C LYS A 270 -13.10 -22.56 -19.23
N ALA A 271 -12.98 -22.04 -18.01
CA ALA A 271 -13.38 -22.72 -16.78
C ALA A 271 -14.90 -22.69 -16.52
N ALA A 272 -15.59 -21.58 -16.82
CA ALA A 272 -17.00 -21.41 -16.51
C ALA A 272 -17.91 -22.49 -17.14
N PRO A 273 -17.75 -22.87 -18.43
CA PRO A 273 -18.52 -23.96 -19.03
C PRO A 273 -18.34 -25.30 -18.29
N HIS A 274 -17.11 -25.64 -17.89
CA HIS A 274 -16.83 -26.85 -17.11
C HIS A 274 -17.41 -26.78 -15.70
N ALA A 275 -17.48 -25.58 -15.11
CA ALA A 275 -18.18 -25.34 -13.85
C ALA A 275 -19.72 -25.48 -13.98
N GLY A 276 -20.26 -25.56 -15.20
CA GLY A 276 -21.70 -25.62 -15.47
C GLY A 276 -22.35 -24.23 -15.54
N VAL A 277 -21.55 -23.21 -15.88
CA VAL A 277 -21.97 -21.81 -16.00
C VAL A 277 -21.78 -21.38 -17.46
N GLY A 278 -22.86 -21.03 -18.14
CA GLY A 278 -22.80 -20.45 -19.47
C GLY A 278 -22.44 -18.96 -19.41
N ILE A 279 -21.70 -18.51 -20.42
CA ILE A 279 -21.36 -17.10 -20.63
C ILE A 279 -22.19 -16.60 -21.81
N SER A 280 -22.90 -15.48 -21.63
CA SER A 280 -23.68 -14.83 -22.68
C SER A 280 -23.26 -13.36 -22.81
N GLY A 281 -23.13 -12.87 -24.04
CA GLY A 281 -22.65 -11.51 -24.33
C GLY A 281 -21.17 -11.45 -24.72
N ASP A 282 -20.57 -10.25 -24.60
CA ASP A 282 -19.17 -10.02 -24.96
C ASP A 282 -18.27 -10.11 -23.72
N ILE A 283 -17.49 -11.19 -23.62
CA ILE A 283 -16.57 -11.42 -22.50
C ILE A 283 -15.43 -10.39 -22.43
N SER A 284 -15.12 -9.73 -23.55
CA SER A 284 -14.14 -8.64 -23.60
C SER A 284 -14.74 -7.30 -23.15
N GLY A 285 -16.06 -7.19 -23.18
CA GLY A 285 -16.83 -6.02 -22.78
C GLY A 285 -17.65 -6.30 -21.52
N VAL A 286 -18.97 -6.41 -21.69
CA VAL A 286 -19.93 -6.73 -20.62
C VAL A 286 -20.69 -7.99 -21.00
N PHE A 287 -20.78 -8.92 -20.07
CA PHE A 287 -21.42 -10.22 -20.25
C PHE A 287 -22.24 -10.63 -19.02
N SER A 288 -23.06 -11.66 -19.16
CA SER A 288 -23.85 -12.27 -18.10
C SER A 288 -23.52 -13.74 -17.94
N LEU A 289 -23.78 -14.30 -16.75
CA LEU A 289 -23.67 -15.73 -16.47
C LEU A 289 -25.06 -16.35 -16.44
N ASP A 290 -25.25 -17.53 -17.03
CA ASP A 290 -26.50 -18.30 -16.95
C ASP A 290 -26.25 -19.79 -17.30
N PRO A 291 -26.76 -20.78 -16.55
CA PRO A 291 -27.46 -20.66 -15.27
C PRO A 291 -26.52 -20.32 -14.10
N TRP A 292 -27.08 -19.97 -12.93
CA TRP A 292 -26.34 -19.76 -11.68
C TRP A 292 -26.43 -21.00 -10.77
N PRO A 293 -25.38 -21.85 -10.68
CA PRO A 293 -25.30 -22.88 -9.65
C PRO A 293 -25.35 -22.27 -8.24
N ASP A 294 -25.77 -23.03 -7.24
CA ASP A 294 -25.99 -22.56 -5.85
C ASP A 294 -24.83 -21.70 -5.29
N THR A 295 -23.59 -22.11 -5.52
CA THR A 295 -22.40 -21.37 -5.05
C THR A 295 -22.29 -19.99 -5.72
N VAL A 296 -22.55 -19.92 -7.03
CA VAL A 296 -22.53 -18.66 -7.80
C VAL A 296 -23.73 -17.80 -7.44
N LEU A 297 -24.92 -18.40 -7.26
CA LEU A 297 -26.13 -17.70 -6.83
C LEU A 297 -25.92 -16.98 -5.50
N ARG A 298 -25.31 -17.64 -4.50
CA ARG A 298 -24.97 -17.03 -3.21
C ARG A 298 -24.01 -15.85 -3.35
N ALA A 299 -23.02 -15.96 -4.23
CA ALA A 299 -22.09 -14.86 -4.51
C ALA A 299 -22.82 -13.68 -5.19
N MET A 300 -23.66 -13.95 -6.19
CA MET A 300 -24.46 -12.94 -6.89
C MET A 300 -25.42 -12.17 -5.97
N GLN A 301 -25.98 -12.84 -4.98
CA GLN A 301 -26.89 -12.23 -4.00
C GLN A 301 -26.23 -11.18 -3.10
N THR A 302 -24.89 -11.12 -3.05
CA THR A 302 -24.16 -10.06 -2.34
C THR A 302 -24.23 -8.71 -3.06
N TYR A 303 -24.58 -8.70 -4.35
CA TYR A 303 -24.69 -7.50 -5.17
C TYR A 303 -26.15 -7.03 -5.33
N PRO A 304 -26.38 -5.72 -5.56
CA PRO A 304 -27.69 -5.17 -5.92
C PRO A 304 -28.25 -5.80 -7.19
N GLU A 305 -29.58 -5.94 -7.29
CA GLU A 305 -30.26 -6.61 -8.41
C GLU A 305 -29.94 -5.99 -9.78
N GLU A 306 -29.70 -4.68 -9.81
CA GLU A 306 -29.51 -3.89 -11.02
C GLU A 306 -28.17 -4.15 -11.74
N ILE A 307 -27.24 -4.87 -11.10
CA ILE A 307 -25.92 -5.18 -11.66
C ILE A 307 -25.60 -6.68 -11.74
N ARG A 308 -26.49 -7.56 -11.25
CA ARG A 308 -26.22 -9.02 -11.19
C ARG A 308 -26.08 -9.66 -12.57
N ASP A 309 -26.68 -9.07 -13.59
CA ASP A 309 -26.65 -9.53 -14.99
C ASP A 309 -25.49 -8.90 -15.79
N ARG A 310 -24.62 -8.10 -15.15
CA ARG A 310 -23.58 -7.34 -15.84
C ARG A 310 -22.23 -7.57 -15.18
N LEU A 311 -21.38 -8.35 -15.83
CA LEU A 311 -20.02 -8.66 -15.41
C LEU A 311 -19.01 -8.16 -16.43
N THR A 312 -17.80 -7.82 -15.97
CA THR A 312 -16.70 -7.40 -16.85
C THR A 312 -15.34 -7.61 -16.21
N PHE A 313 -14.32 -7.91 -17.02
CA PHE A 313 -12.91 -7.91 -16.61
C PHE A 313 -12.24 -6.54 -16.78
N CYS A 314 -12.97 -5.51 -17.20
CA CYS A 314 -12.45 -4.16 -17.36
C CYS A 314 -12.92 -3.24 -16.22
N ARG A 315 -11.97 -2.79 -15.39
CA ARG A 315 -12.28 -1.89 -14.28
C ARG A 315 -12.94 -0.57 -14.73
N GLN A 316 -12.55 -0.04 -15.89
CA GLN A 316 -13.12 1.19 -16.43
C GLN A 316 -14.58 1.02 -16.88
N LEU A 317 -14.97 -0.18 -17.35
CA LEU A 317 -16.36 -0.49 -17.70
C LEU A 317 -17.20 -0.75 -16.44
N ALA A 318 -16.62 -1.42 -15.44
CA ALA A 318 -17.28 -1.67 -14.17
C ALA A 318 -17.52 -0.38 -13.36
N LEU A 319 -16.52 0.50 -13.32
CA LEU A 319 -16.58 1.79 -12.64
C LEU A 319 -15.94 2.89 -13.50
N PRO A 320 -16.72 3.47 -14.44
CA PRO A 320 -16.28 4.62 -15.23
C PRO A 320 -15.82 5.79 -14.34
N PRO A 321 -14.80 6.55 -14.74
CA PRO A 321 -14.26 7.66 -13.92
C PRO A 321 -15.29 8.73 -13.53
N GLU A 322 -16.36 8.85 -14.33
CA GLU A 322 -17.42 9.85 -14.18
C GLU A 322 -18.55 9.40 -13.25
N THR A 323 -18.54 8.13 -12.80
CA THR A 323 -19.63 7.53 -12.01
C THR A 323 -19.14 7.05 -10.65
N LEU A 324 -19.94 7.31 -9.60
CA LEU A 324 -19.64 6.90 -8.22
C LEU A 324 -20.14 5.50 -7.88
N SER A 325 -21.09 4.97 -8.64
CA SER A 325 -21.68 3.64 -8.45
C SER A 325 -21.22 2.67 -9.56
N PRO A 326 -20.93 1.41 -9.22
CA PRO A 326 -20.54 0.41 -10.22
C PRO A 326 -21.70 0.14 -11.18
N ARG A 327 -21.39 0.04 -12.47
CA ARG A 327 -22.36 -0.29 -13.54
C ARG A 327 -22.35 -1.78 -13.90
N ALA A 328 -21.33 -2.51 -13.45
CA ALA A 328 -21.14 -3.93 -13.63
C ALA A 328 -20.23 -4.48 -12.51
N ILE A 329 -20.30 -5.78 -12.26
CA ILE A 329 -19.41 -6.51 -11.36
C ILE A 329 -18.04 -6.65 -12.02
N TYR A 330 -17.00 -6.12 -11.37
CA TYR A 330 -15.62 -6.24 -11.84
C TYR A 330 -15.02 -7.57 -11.40
N LEU A 331 -14.87 -8.52 -12.33
CA LEU A 331 -14.31 -9.83 -12.02
C LEU A 331 -12.78 -9.77 -11.90
N HIS A 332 -12.26 -10.33 -10.82
CA HIS A 332 -10.83 -10.51 -10.58
C HIS A 332 -10.59 -11.60 -9.50
N PRO A 333 -9.38 -12.15 -9.37
CA PRO A 333 -9.05 -13.05 -8.26
C PRO A 333 -9.35 -12.41 -6.90
N GLY A 334 -9.99 -13.16 -6.01
CA GLY A 334 -10.49 -12.69 -4.71
C GLY A 334 -11.88 -12.03 -4.74
N GLU A 335 -12.50 -11.85 -5.91
CA GLU A 335 -13.89 -11.40 -6.03
C GLU A 335 -14.86 -12.58 -5.82
N PRO A 336 -15.95 -12.43 -5.04
CA PRO A 336 -16.85 -13.53 -4.68
C PRO A 336 -17.38 -14.41 -5.83
N VAL A 337 -17.81 -13.81 -6.95
CA VAL A 337 -18.33 -14.56 -8.10
C VAL A 337 -17.19 -15.30 -8.82
N PHE A 338 -16.05 -14.66 -9.00
CA PHE A 338 -14.86 -15.29 -9.55
C PHE A 338 -14.40 -16.50 -8.72
N GLU A 339 -14.33 -16.35 -7.40
CA GLU A 339 -13.96 -17.43 -6.47
C GLU A 339 -14.99 -18.56 -6.47
N ALA A 340 -16.28 -18.24 -6.59
CA ALA A 340 -17.35 -19.25 -6.66
C ALA A 340 -17.20 -20.13 -7.92
N VAL A 341 -16.99 -19.53 -9.10
CA VAL A 341 -16.77 -20.28 -10.35
C VAL A 341 -15.47 -21.08 -10.28
N THR A 342 -14.40 -20.47 -9.78
CA THR A 342 -13.10 -21.13 -9.62
C THR A 342 -13.19 -22.34 -8.70
N THR A 343 -13.87 -22.20 -7.56
CA THR A 343 -14.08 -23.31 -6.61
C THR A 343 -14.88 -24.44 -7.24
N LEU A 344 -15.95 -24.13 -7.99
CA LEU A 344 -16.73 -25.15 -8.69
C LEU A 344 -15.92 -25.87 -9.77
N PHE A 345 -15.11 -25.12 -10.53
CA PHE A 345 -14.23 -25.68 -11.54
C PHE A 345 -13.19 -26.62 -10.90
N LEU A 346 -12.43 -26.13 -9.92
CA LEU A 346 -11.40 -26.91 -9.23
C LEU A 346 -11.99 -28.12 -8.50
N GLY A 347 -13.19 -28.02 -7.94
CA GLY A 347 -13.88 -29.15 -7.32
C GLY A 347 -14.24 -30.27 -8.31
N LYS A 348 -14.38 -29.98 -9.61
CA LYS A 348 -14.66 -30.97 -10.65
C LYS A 348 -13.41 -31.54 -11.31
N VAL A 349 -12.41 -30.68 -11.58
CA VAL A 349 -11.24 -31.05 -12.40
C VAL A 349 -9.94 -31.15 -11.63
N GLY A 350 -9.89 -30.69 -10.37
CA GLY A 350 -8.66 -30.62 -9.57
C GLY A 350 -7.99 -31.97 -9.40
N ASP A 351 -8.77 -33.02 -9.11
CA ASP A 351 -8.24 -34.37 -8.99
C ASP A 351 -7.68 -34.86 -10.34
N LEU A 352 -8.38 -34.60 -11.45
CA LEU A 352 -7.94 -34.99 -12.80
C LEU A 352 -6.60 -34.35 -13.17
N ALA A 353 -6.38 -33.08 -12.81
CA ALA A 353 -5.11 -32.40 -13.05
C ALA A 353 -3.91 -33.12 -12.39
N THR A 354 -4.12 -33.70 -11.20
CA THR A 354 -3.06 -34.45 -10.49
C THR A 354 -2.82 -35.85 -11.06
N HIS A 355 -3.85 -36.49 -11.63
CA HIS A 355 -3.71 -37.75 -12.38
C HIS A 355 -2.90 -37.53 -13.66
N GLY A 356 -3.11 -36.38 -14.29
CA GLY A 356 -2.32 -35.87 -15.41
C GLY A 356 -2.81 -36.30 -16.78
N GLY A 357 -2.14 -35.78 -17.81
CA GLY A 357 -2.42 -36.05 -19.22
C GLY A 357 -1.13 -36.21 -20.02
N VAL A 358 -1.26 -36.59 -21.29
CA VAL A 358 -0.15 -36.72 -22.22
C VAL A 358 -0.17 -35.55 -23.20
N PHE A 359 0.99 -34.96 -23.45
CA PHE A 359 1.14 -33.78 -24.28
C PHE A 359 2.42 -33.86 -25.11
N TYR A 360 2.48 -33.05 -26.16
CA TYR A 360 3.70 -32.83 -26.93
C TYR A 360 4.31 -31.46 -26.63
N ASP A 361 5.64 -31.40 -26.65
CA ASP A 361 6.40 -30.15 -26.54
C ASP A 361 7.33 -30.01 -27.75
N SER A 362 7.25 -28.87 -28.42
CA SER A 362 8.03 -28.53 -29.61
C SER A 362 9.52 -28.34 -29.31
N ALA A 363 9.86 -28.02 -28.06
CA ALA A 363 11.24 -27.86 -27.60
C ALA A 363 11.82 -29.14 -26.96
N ALA A 364 11.01 -30.19 -26.77
CA ALA A 364 11.46 -31.42 -26.14
C ALA A 364 12.26 -32.31 -27.10
N THR A 365 13.46 -32.72 -26.69
CA THR A 365 14.29 -33.70 -27.40
C THR A 365 14.13 -35.12 -26.86
N GLU A 366 13.67 -35.25 -25.61
CA GLU A 366 13.44 -36.50 -24.91
C GLU A 366 12.18 -36.41 -24.04
N PRO A 367 11.51 -37.53 -23.72
CA PRO A 367 10.32 -37.52 -22.87
C PRO A 367 10.62 -37.10 -21.42
N TYR A 368 9.69 -36.39 -20.80
CA TYR A 368 9.79 -36.00 -19.39
C TYR A 368 8.43 -35.92 -18.70
N LEU A 369 8.42 -36.05 -17.37
CA LEU A 369 7.27 -35.76 -16.52
C LEU A 369 7.36 -34.34 -16.02
N PHE A 370 6.34 -33.54 -16.29
CA PHE A 370 6.17 -32.22 -15.72
C PHE A 370 5.32 -32.28 -14.45
N TYR A 371 5.78 -31.63 -13.39
CA TYR A 371 5.06 -31.47 -12.13
C TYR A 371 4.91 -29.99 -11.80
N LEU A 372 3.68 -29.58 -11.45
CA LEU A 372 3.43 -28.26 -10.87
C LEU A 372 3.31 -28.40 -9.36
N GLY A 373 4.39 -28.06 -8.65
CA GLY A 373 4.51 -28.21 -7.20
C GLY A 373 4.56 -26.87 -6.47
N LYS A 374 4.20 -26.89 -5.19
CA LYS A 374 4.32 -25.75 -4.27
C LYS A 374 4.95 -26.20 -2.96
N VAL A 375 5.91 -25.42 -2.46
CA VAL A 375 6.50 -25.60 -1.13
C VAL A 375 6.29 -24.34 -0.30
N PRO A 376 5.46 -24.37 0.75
CA PRO A 376 5.25 -23.21 1.60
C PRO A 376 6.30 -23.14 2.72
N VAL A 377 6.73 -21.93 3.05
CA VAL A 377 7.42 -21.61 4.31
C VAL A 377 6.35 -21.25 5.33
N LEU A 378 6.29 -22.02 6.41
CA LEU A 378 5.30 -21.86 7.47
C LEU A 378 5.95 -21.21 8.70
N ARG A 379 5.15 -20.43 9.42
CA ARG A 379 5.48 -19.91 10.75
C ARG A 379 4.41 -20.33 11.74
N ASP A 380 4.85 -20.90 12.84
CA ASP A 380 3.96 -21.39 13.89
C ASP A 380 3.73 -20.29 14.94
N ARG A 381 2.49 -19.79 15.05
CA ARG A 381 2.13 -18.73 16.02
C ARG A 381 1.31 -19.25 17.19
N VAL A 382 1.70 -18.83 18.39
CA VAL A 382 0.92 -19.03 19.62
C VAL A 382 -0.29 -18.08 19.60
N THR A 383 -1.49 -18.62 19.81
CA THR A 383 -2.73 -17.83 19.89
C THR A 383 -2.69 -16.86 21.08
N LYS A 384 -3.35 -15.69 20.95
CA LYS A 384 -3.36 -14.64 21.99
C LYS A 384 -3.82 -15.21 23.34
N GLY A 385 -2.96 -15.13 24.36
CA GLY A 385 -3.19 -15.69 25.71
C GLY A 385 -2.11 -16.69 26.19
N GLY A 386 -1.08 -16.92 25.35
CA GLY A 386 0.04 -17.87 25.49
C GLY A 386 0.40 -18.41 26.88
N HIS A 387 -0.18 -19.55 27.21
CA HIS A 387 0.42 -20.57 28.07
C HIS A 387 1.03 -21.69 27.20
N PRO A 388 2.11 -22.37 27.65
CA PRO A 388 2.61 -23.56 26.98
C PRO A 388 1.52 -24.64 26.91
N GLY A 389 1.18 -25.10 25.69
CA GLY A 389 0.16 -26.15 25.46
C GLY A 389 -1.11 -25.74 24.71
N LEU A 390 -1.25 -24.47 24.31
CA LEU A 390 -2.36 -24.02 23.46
C LEU A 390 -2.12 -24.35 21.97
N PRO A 391 -3.19 -24.51 21.16
CA PRO A 391 -3.07 -24.80 19.74
C PRO A 391 -2.35 -23.67 19.00
N THR A 392 -1.32 -24.07 18.26
CA THR A 392 -0.50 -23.23 17.39
C THR A 392 -1.18 -23.11 16.03
N VAL A 393 -1.23 -21.90 15.48
CA VAL A 393 -1.73 -21.68 14.11
C VAL A 393 -0.53 -21.49 13.20
N SER A 394 -0.39 -22.37 12.20
CA SER A 394 0.61 -22.20 11.15
C SER A 394 0.10 -21.17 10.14
N GLU A 395 0.87 -20.13 9.90
CA GLU A 395 0.63 -19.16 8.83
C GLU A 395 1.68 -19.31 7.73
N THR A 396 1.29 -19.07 6.47
CA THR A 396 2.23 -19.08 5.34
C THR A 396 2.97 -17.75 5.28
N VAL A 397 4.30 -17.81 5.31
CA VAL A 397 5.20 -16.64 5.25
C VAL A 397 5.65 -16.37 3.83
N ASP A 398 5.98 -17.43 3.11
CA ASP A 398 6.41 -17.39 1.71
C ASP A 398 5.91 -18.65 1.01
N GLU A 399 5.53 -18.55 -0.25
CA GLU A 399 5.17 -19.69 -1.07
C GLU A 399 5.45 -19.38 -2.55
N ALA A 400 5.93 -20.40 -3.27
CA ALA A 400 6.16 -20.30 -4.70
C ALA A 400 5.66 -21.58 -5.39
N MET A 401 4.99 -21.38 -6.52
CA MET A 401 4.56 -22.45 -7.42
C MET A 401 5.60 -22.63 -8.52
N ILE A 402 6.02 -23.86 -8.74
CA ILE A 402 7.23 -24.19 -9.50
C ILE A 402 6.94 -25.39 -10.41
N GLY A 403 7.31 -25.26 -11.68
CA GLY A 403 7.33 -26.37 -12.62
C GLY A 403 8.61 -27.17 -12.46
N VAL A 404 8.53 -28.49 -12.49
CA VAL A 404 9.70 -29.37 -12.47
C VAL A 404 9.57 -30.39 -13.57
N ARG A 405 10.62 -30.53 -14.40
CA ARG A 405 10.75 -31.59 -15.40
C ARG A 405 11.59 -32.71 -14.81
N ARG A 406 11.07 -33.94 -14.81
CA ARG A 406 11.80 -35.16 -14.44
C ARG A 406 11.99 -36.03 -15.68
N PHE A 407 13.24 -36.35 -15.98
CA PHE A 407 13.62 -37.17 -17.14
C PHE A 407 13.70 -38.66 -16.79
N GLY A 408 13.97 -39.49 -17.81
CA GLY A 408 14.05 -40.94 -17.68
C GLY A 408 15.21 -41.46 -16.82
N ASP A 409 16.18 -40.61 -16.52
CA ASP A 409 17.33 -40.84 -15.64
C ASP A 409 17.15 -40.27 -14.22
N ASP A 410 15.94 -39.82 -13.88
CA ASP A 410 15.57 -39.15 -12.62
C ASP A 410 16.22 -37.77 -12.40
N ARG A 411 16.90 -37.22 -13.41
CA ARG A 411 17.33 -35.82 -13.39
C ARG A 411 16.11 -34.92 -13.31
N CYS A 412 16.16 -33.96 -12.39
CA CYS A 412 15.14 -32.93 -12.23
C CYS A 412 15.67 -31.57 -12.68
N GLU A 413 14.89 -30.85 -13.47
CA GLU A 413 15.19 -29.50 -13.92
C GLU A 413 14.03 -28.56 -13.61
N GLU A 414 14.34 -27.33 -13.23
CA GLU A 414 13.34 -26.28 -13.06
C GLU A 414 12.71 -25.93 -14.42
N ALA A 415 11.41 -25.68 -14.40
CA ALA A 415 10.63 -25.25 -15.54
C ALA A 415 9.61 -24.19 -15.13
N PRO A 416 9.24 -23.29 -16.05
CA PRO A 416 8.26 -22.27 -15.76
C PRO A 416 6.88 -22.89 -15.54
N ALA A 417 6.13 -22.39 -14.55
CA ALA A 417 4.80 -22.89 -14.22
C ALA A 417 3.80 -22.81 -15.39
N HIS A 418 3.96 -21.80 -16.26
CA HIS A 418 3.10 -21.60 -17.43
C HIS A 418 3.47 -22.52 -18.61
N LEU A 419 4.48 -23.39 -18.50
CA LEU A 419 4.87 -24.30 -19.58
C LEU A 419 3.68 -25.13 -20.09
N LEU A 420 2.75 -25.52 -19.20
CA LEU A 420 1.53 -26.24 -19.55
C LEU A 420 0.66 -25.53 -20.60
N LEU A 421 0.74 -24.20 -20.71
CA LEU A 421 -0.01 -23.41 -21.70
C LEU A 421 0.61 -23.47 -23.10
N ASP A 422 1.88 -23.89 -23.21
CA ASP A 422 2.59 -24.02 -24.48
C ASP A 422 2.61 -25.47 -25.00
N LEU A 423 2.03 -26.41 -24.25
CA LEU A 423 2.01 -27.83 -24.63
C LEU A 423 0.87 -28.12 -25.61
N PHE A 424 1.13 -29.00 -26.56
CA PHE A 424 0.15 -29.48 -27.53
C PHE A 424 -0.55 -30.74 -27.03
N GLU A 425 -1.84 -30.86 -27.30
CA GLU A 425 -2.61 -32.06 -26.97
C GLU A 425 -2.08 -33.29 -27.74
N CYS A 426 -2.01 -34.43 -27.06
CA CYS A 426 -1.63 -35.71 -27.62
C CYS A 426 -2.80 -36.69 -27.48
N GLU A 427 -3.25 -37.27 -28.60
CA GLU A 427 -4.30 -38.28 -28.53
C GLU A 427 -3.72 -39.59 -27.98
N LEU A 428 -4.37 -40.17 -26.96
CA LEU A 428 -3.90 -41.40 -26.30
C LEU A 428 -3.69 -42.59 -27.25
N GLY A 429 -4.35 -42.60 -28.42
CA GLY A 429 -4.16 -43.61 -29.45
C GLY A 429 -2.85 -43.50 -30.24
N GLU A 430 -2.15 -42.37 -30.14
CA GLU A 430 -0.88 -42.09 -30.83
C GLU A 430 0.34 -42.56 -30.03
N VAL A 431 0.16 -43.00 -28.79
CA VAL A 431 1.25 -43.34 -27.87
C VAL A 431 1.26 -44.84 -27.57
N ASP A 432 2.46 -45.44 -27.61
CA ASP A 432 2.66 -46.83 -27.26
C ASP A 432 2.25 -47.11 -25.80
N THR A 433 1.50 -48.19 -25.59
CA THR A 433 0.97 -48.58 -24.28
C THR A 433 2.10 -48.94 -23.31
N GLU A 434 3.20 -49.53 -23.80
CA GLU A 434 4.37 -49.86 -22.97
C GLU A 434 5.05 -48.58 -22.43
N VAL A 435 5.14 -47.54 -23.27
CA VAL A 435 5.67 -46.24 -22.87
C VAL A 435 4.78 -45.63 -21.78
N LEU A 436 3.46 -45.65 -21.96
CA LEU A 436 2.51 -45.14 -20.97
C LEU A 436 2.63 -45.85 -19.62
N GLU A 437 2.80 -47.18 -19.60
CA GLU A 437 2.90 -47.95 -18.35
C GLU A 437 4.17 -47.62 -17.56
N VAL A 438 5.32 -47.52 -18.24
CA VAL A 438 6.61 -47.13 -17.64
C VAL A 438 6.53 -45.74 -17.03
N TRP A 439 6.03 -44.76 -17.78
CA TRP A 439 5.96 -43.38 -17.32
C TRP A 439 4.88 -43.15 -16.26
N SER A 440 3.76 -43.88 -16.32
CA SER A 440 2.73 -43.84 -15.28
C SER A 440 3.25 -44.38 -13.94
N THR A 441 4.09 -45.41 -13.98
CA THR A 441 4.73 -45.94 -12.76
C THR A 441 5.70 -44.92 -12.17
N ARG A 442 6.51 -44.28 -13.01
CA ARG A 442 7.42 -43.19 -12.60
C ARG A 442 6.66 -41.97 -12.05
N ALA A 443 5.48 -41.65 -12.58
CA ALA A 443 4.67 -40.52 -12.14
C ALA A 443 4.15 -40.65 -10.70
N ARG A 444 4.04 -41.88 -10.18
CA ARG A 444 3.59 -42.17 -8.82
C ARG A 444 4.69 -41.98 -7.77
N ASP A 445 5.94 -42.21 -8.15
CA ASP A 445 7.08 -41.90 -7.29
C ASP A 445 7.40 -40.40 -7.41
N ARG A 446 7.22 -39.64 -6.34
CA ARG A 446 7.47 -38.19 -6.34
C ARG A 446 8.73 -37.80 -5.55
N THR A 447 9.46 -38.79 -5.03
CA THR A 447 10.56 -38.58 -4.09
C THR A 447 11.64 -37.65 -4.66
N ALA A 448 12.09 -37.92 -5.89
CA ALA A 448 13.12 -37.11 -6.55
C ALA A 448 12.68 -35.64 -6.76
N VAL A 449 11.40 -35.43 -7.11
CA VAL A 449 10.83 -34.10 -7.37
C VAL A 449 10.62 -33.34 -6.06
N GLU A 450 10.16 -34.01 -5.00
CA GLU A 450 10.02 -33.42 -3.67
C GLU A 450 11.38 -32.98 -3.11
N SER A 451 12.40 -33.85 -3.18
CA SER A 451 13.77 -33.50 -2.79
C SER A 451 14.29 -32.29 -3.57
N PHE A 452 14.09 -32.28 -4.90
CA PHE A 452 14.49 -31.14 -5.73
C PHE A 452 13.80 -29.83 -5.31
N LEU A 453 12.49 -29.86 -5.06
CA LEU A 453 11.73 -28.69 -4.65
C LEU A 453 12.16 -28.17 -3.28
N TYR A 454 12.41 -29.06 -2.31
CA TYR A 454 12.92 -28.67 -1.00
C TYR A 454 14.33 -28.06 -1.09
N GLU A 455 15.25 -28.68 -1.82
CA GLU A 455 16.65 -28.23 -1.90
C GLU A 455 16.81 -26.95 -2.72
N ARG A 456 16.19 -26.89 -3.90
CA ARG A 456 16.38 -25.78 -4.86
C ARG A 456 15.57 -24.54 -4.50
N HIS A 457 14.42 -24.71 -3.86
CA HIS A 457 13.48 -23.62 -3.63
C HIS A 457 13.03 -23.47 -2.18
N GLY A 458 12.70 -24.58 -1.50
CA GLY A 458 12.28 -24.56 -0.10
C GLY A 458 13.35 -23.97 0.82
N MET A 459 14.54 -24.57 0.85
CA MET A 459 15.65 -24.16 1.72
C MET A 459 16.07 -22.70 1.47
N PRO A 460 16.31 -22.24 0.22
CA PRO A 460 16.59 -20.83 -0.03
C PRO A 460 15.45 -19.88 0.38
N ALA A 461 14.17 -20.29 0.26
CA ALA A 461 13.04 -19.49 0.71
C ALA A 461 13.00 -19.40 2.24
N LEU A 462 13.25 -20.50 2.95
CA LEU A 462 13.35 -20.53 4.40
C LEU A 462 14.49 -19.65 4.90
N GLU A 463 15.68 -19.71 4.28
CA GLU A 463 16.82 -18.86 4.61
C GLU A 463 16.51 -17.37 4.42
N ARG A 464 15.88 -17.00 3.30
CA ARG A 464 15.43 -15.61 3.06
C ARG A 464 14.41 -15.17 4.11
N ALA A 465 13.42 -16.01 4.40
CA ALA A 465 12.39 -15.73 5.40
C ALA A 465 13.00 -15.57 6.80
N ALA A 466 13.98 -16.40 7.16
CA ALA A 466 14.73 -16.31 8.41
C ALA A 466 15.53 -15.00 8.49
N CYS A 467 16.30 -14.66 7.45
CA CYS A 467 17.08 -13.41 7.41
C CYS A 467 16.19 -12.16 7.49
N ASP A 468 15.03 -12.17 6.82
CA ASP A 468 14.04 -11.08 6.91
C ASP A 468 13.35 -11.04 8.29
N ALA A 469 13.12 -12.19 8.92
CA ALA A 469 12.57 -12.27 10.25
C ALA A 469 13.58 -11.77 11.31
N GLU A 470 14.85 -12.12 11.22
CA GLU A 470 15.93 -11.66 12.10
C GLU A 470 16.07 -10.13 12.07
N ARG A 471 16.12 -9.54 10.87
CA ARG A 471 16.17 -8.08 10.70
C ARG A 471 14.97 -7.40 11.36
N ARG A 472 13.75 -7.89 11.08
CA ARG A 472 12.52 -7.38 11.71
C ARG A 472 12.52 -7.57 13.23
N CYS A 473 13.05 -8.68 13.73
CA CYS A 473 13.16 -8.96 15.16
C CYS A 473 14.08 -7.95 15.84
N GLY A 474 15.25 -7.64 15.27
CA GLY A 474 16.15 -6.60 15.78
C GLY A 474 15.49 -5.23 15.90
N ASP A 475 14.80 -4.79 14.84
CA ASP A 475 14.05 -3.52 14.85
C ASP A 475 12.94 -3.52 15.90
N ARG A 476 12.20 -4.63 16.02
CA ARG A 476 11.08 -4.78 16.96
C ARG A 476 11.57 -4.83 18.40
N GLN A 477 12.69 -5.50 18.68
CA GLN A 477 13.33 -5.51 19.99
C GLN A 477 13.76 -4.09 20.39
N ALA A 478 14.38 -3.33 19.49
CA ALA A 478 14.73 -1.94 19.74
C ALA A 478 13.49 -1.06 20.02
N GLN A 479 12.40 -1.28 19.29
CA GLN A 479 11.11 -0.61 19.54
C GLN A 479 10.52 -0.97 20.90
N ILE A 480 10.50 -2.27 21.27
CA ILE A 480 10.02 -2.74 22.58
C ILE A 480 10.85 -2.10 23.70
N ARG A 481 12.19 -2.15 23.62
CA ARG A 481 13.07 -1.53 24.62
C ARG A 481 12.76 -0.05 24.81
N ARG A 482 12.68 0.71 23.71
CA ARG A 482 12.33 2.14 23.77
C ARG A 482 10.94 2.38 24.38
N ALA A 483 9.94 1.60 23.97
CA ALA A 483 8.58 1.73 24.50
C ALA A 483 8.51 1.44 26.01
N TYR A 484 9.18 0.37 26.47
CA TYR A 484 9.23 0.03 27.89
C TYR A 484 10.04 1.04 28.71
N SER A 485 11.14 1.59 28.17
CA SER A 485 11.88 2.68 28.83
C SER A 485 11.04 3.96 28.98
N LEU A 486 10.27 4.34 27.95
CA LEU A 486 9.34 5.47 28.05
C LEU A 486 8.22 5.20 29.07
N TYR A 487 7.66 3.98 29.06
CA TYR A 487 6.62 3.58 30.00
C TYR A 487 7.14 3.54 31.46
N GLU A 488 8.37 3.07 31.67
CA GLU A 488 9.03 3.10 32.98
C GLU A 488 9.22 4.54 33.48
N ALA A 489 9.67 5.46 32.62
CA ALA A 489 9.82 6.87 32.98
C ALA A 489 8.49 7.50 33.40
N ASP A 490 7.40 7.21 32.67
CA ASP A 490 6.06 7.70 32.98
C ASP A 490 5.52 7.12 34.31
N LEU A 491 5.77 5.83 34.57
CA LEU A 491 5.43 5.20 35.84
C LEU A 491 6.25 5.75 37.02
N LEU A 492 7.54 6.05 36.82
CA LEU A 492 8.38 6.67 37.86
C LEU A 492 7.91 8.08 38.20
N GLU A 493 7.51 8.87 37.19
CA GLU A 493 6.92 10.20 37.40
C GLU A 493 5.58 10.08 38.12
N ARG A 494 4.72 9.16 37.69
CA ARG A 494 3.43 8.87 38.34
C ARG A 494 3.62 8.44 39.79
N ARG A 495 4.62 7.59 40.08
CA ARG A 495 5.00 7.18 41.45
C ARG A 495 5.40 8.39 42.29
N ARG A 496 6.20 9.33 41.75
CA ARG A 496 6.59 10.56 42.45
C ARG A 496 5.37 11.40 42.82
N ARG A 497 4.49 11.68 41.85
CA ARG A 497 3.25 12.46 42.07
C ARG A 497 2.33 11.79 43.10
N LEU A 498 2.19 10.46 43.03
CA LEU A 498 1.35 9.70 43.97
C LEU A 498 1.94 9.68 45.38
N LYS A 499 3.28 9.61 45.54
CA LYS A 499 3.93 9.73 46.86
C LYS A 499 3.69 11.11 47.49
N GLU A 500 3.75 12.18 46.70
CA GLU A 500 3.43 13.54 47.16
C GLU A 500 1.95 13.68 47.56
N ALA A 501 1.03 13.09 46.79
CA ALA A 501 -0.40 13.09 47.09
C ALA A 501 -0.74 12.29 48.36
N VAL A 502 -0.07 11.16 48.59
CA VAL A 502 -0.16 10.39 49.84
C VAL A 502 0.32 11.23 51.03
N ALA A 503 1.45 11.94 50.88
CA ALA A 503 1.95 12.83 51.93
C ALA A 503 0.99 13.98 52.26
N LYS A 504 0.15 14.40 51.30
CA LYS A 504 -0.91 15.42 51.48
C LYS A 504 -2.23 14.86 52.02
N GLY A 505 -2.33 13.56 52.28
CA GLY A 505 -3.50 12.92 52.90
C GLY A 505 -4.65 12.56 51.95
N GLU A 506 -4.40 12.42 50.64
CA GLU A 506 -5.44 12.06 49.68
C GLU A 506 -5.85 10.56 49.80
N PRO A 507 -7.14 10.25 50.08
CA PRO A 507 -7.58 8.89 50.42
C PRO A 507 -7.47 7.87 49.27
N ALA A 508 -7.45 8.31 48.01
CA ALA A 508 -7.32 7.43 46.83
C ALA A 508 -5.87 7.25 46.34
N ALA A 509 -4.91 8.02 46.85
CA ALA A 509 -3.54 8.04 46.33
C ALA A 509 -2.73 6.80 46.78
N ALA A 510 -2.99 6.27 47.98
CA ALA A 510 -2.26 5.12 48.52
C ALA A 510 -2.51 3.82 47.71
N HIS A 511 -3.76 3.57 47.32
CA HIS A 511 -4.09 2.40 46.50
C HIS A 511 -3.49 2.52 45.09
N LYS A 512 -3.59 3.70 44.47
CA LYS A 512 -2.97 3.98 43.16
C LYS A 512 -1.45 3.85 43.19
N LEU A 513 -0.80 4.26 44.29
CA LEU A 513 0.64 4.11 44.48
C LEU A 513 1.02 2.62 44.51
N LYS A 514 0.28 1.80 45.26
CA LYS A 514 0.50 0.36 45.32
C LYS A 514 0.37 -0.31 43.95
N THR A 515 -0.64 0.03 43.16
CA THR A 515 -0.80 -0.47 41.77
C THR A 515 0.38 -0.05 40.89
N CYS A 516 0.80 1.22 40.98
CA CYS A 516 1.94 1.74 40.22
C CYS A 516 3.26 1.02 40.57
N GLU A 517 3.47 0.69 41.85
CA GLU A 517 4.64 -0.07 42.31
C GLU A 517 4.60 -1.53 41.85
N GLN A 518 3.43 -2.15 41.81
CA GLN A 518 3.24 -3.49 41.23
C GLN A 518 3.51 -3.51 39.72
N GLU A 519 3.05 -2.49 38.99
CA GLU A 519 3.33 -2.35 37.56
C GLU A 519 4.82 -2.21 37.29
N LEU A 520 5.53 -1.34 38.04
CA LEU A 520 6.98 -1.19 37.97
C LEU A 520 7.72 -2.51 38.25
N ALA A 521 7.32 -3.24 39.30
CA ALA A 521 7.93 -4.52 39.64
C ALA A 521 7.75 -5.59 38.56
N SER A 522 6.65 -5.53 37.81
CA SER A 522 6.35 -6.47 36.72
C SER A 522 6.96 -6.10 35.36
N LEU A 523 7.50 -4.88 35.23
CA LEU A 523 7.83 -4.28 33.93
C LEU A 523 8.99 -4.99 33.25
N ASP A 524 10.05 -5.32 33.99
CA ASP A 524 11.19 -6.08 33.47
C ASP A 524 10.79 -7.49 33.03
N THR A 525 9.97 -8.19 33.81
CA THR A 525 9.47 -9.53 33.46
C THR A 525 8.63 -9.47 32.19
N ARG A 526 7.78 -8.46 32.05
CA ARG A 526 6.96 -8.25 30.84
C ARG A 526 7.80 -7.89 29.63
N ARG A 527 8.86 -7.08 29.79
CA ARG A 527 9.81 -6.77 28.71
C ARG A 527 10.55 -8.03 28.27
N ALA A 528 11.13 -8.77 29.22
CA ALA A 528 11.84 -10.01 28.95
C ALA A 528 10.95 -11.02 28.23
N TRP A 529 9.70 -11.19 28.69
CA TRP A 529 8.72 -12.03 28.01
C TRP A 529 8.43 -11.58 26.59
N ALA A 530 8.25 -10.27 26.36
CA ALA A 530 8.00 -9.72 25.03
C ALA A 530 9.21 -9.90 24.08
N GLU A 531 10.44 -9.78 24.59
CA GLU A 531 11.67 -10.04 23.83
C GLU A 531 11.83 -11.54 23.52
N SER A 532 11.58 -12.42 24.49
CA SER A 532 11.62 -13.87 24.29
C SER A 532 10.55 -14.36 23.32
N ALA A 533 9.33 -13.79 23.37
CA ALA A 533 8.27 -14.13 22.42
C ALA A 533 8.68 -13.82 20.97
N LEU A 534 9.41 -12.73 20.73
CA LEU A 534 9.95 -12.41 19.39
C LEU A 534 11.02 -13.42 18.93
N LEU A 535 11.85 -13.91 19.85
CA LEU A 535 12.86 -14.92 19.51
C LEU A 535 12.20 -16.27 19.18
N MET A 536 11.16 -16.66 19.93
CA MET A 536 10.39 -17.87 19.63
C MET A 536 9.70 -17.80 18.26
N GLU A 537 9.33 -16.61 17.77
CA GLU A 537 8.83 -16.46 16.40
C GLU A 537 9.88 -16.79 15.34
N LEU A 538 11.18 -16.60 15.60
CA LEU A 538 12.27 -16.96 14.67
C LEU A 538 12.43 -18.47 14.57
N ASP A 539 12.44 -19.15 15.71
CA ASP A 539 12.64 -20.61 15.81
C ASP A 539 11.44 -21.41 15.26
N SER A 540 10.32 -20.74 15.01
CA SER A 540 9.06 -21.35 14.54
C SER A 540 8.96 -21.46 13.02
N LEU A 541 9.96 -20.98 12.27
CA LEU A 541 9.99 -21.06 10.81
C LEU A 541 10.37 -22.47 10.34
N ARG A 542 9.58 -23.03 9.43
CA ARG A 542 9.83 -24.36 8.85
C ARG A 542 9.26 -24.49 7.45
N LEU A 543 9.69 -25.52 6.73
CA LEU A 543 9.05 -25.92 5.47
C LEU A 543 7.79 -26.73 5.75
N GLY A 544 6.72 -26.42 5.02
CA GLY A 544 5.52 -27.25 4.95
C GLY A 544 5.65 -28.33 3.88
N PRO A 545 4.66 -29.25 3.79
CA PRO A 545 4.67 -30.32 2.82
C PRO A 545 4.54 -29.80 1.38
N VAL A 546 5.18 -30.48 0.44
CA VAL A 546 5.00 -30.22 -0.99
C VAL A 546 3.55 -30.56 -1.40
N THR A 547 2.91 -29.63 -2.10
CA THR A 547 1.58 -29.86 -2.70
C THR A 547 1.71 -29.84 -4.22
N PHE A 548 1.22 -30.88 -4.89
CA PHE A 548 1.20 -30.98 -6.35
C PHE A 548 -0.18 -30.61 -6.89
N TYR A 549 -0.21 -29.77 -7.92
CA TYR A 549 -1.44 -29.27 -8.55
C TYR A 549 -1.69 -29.90 -9.93
N ALA A 550 -0.63 -30.22 -10.67
CA ALA A 550 -0.75 -30.83 -11.99
C ALA A 550 0.43 -31.77 -12.25
N THR A 551 0.15 -32.85 -12.99
CA THR A 551 1.16 -33.75 -13.56
C THR A 551 0.93 -33.85 -15.07
N ALA A 552 1.97 -33.91 -15.88
CA ALA A 552 1.84 -34.14 -17.31
C ALA A 552 2.99 -35.01 -17.82
N LEU A 553 2.69 -36.01 -18.65
CA LEU A 553 3.69 -36.69 -19.46
C LEU A 553 3.88 -35.88 -20.74
N VAL A 554 5.10 -35.42 -20.97
CA VAL A 554 5.44 -34.62 -22.13
C VAL A 554 6.37 -35.42 -23.04
N LEU A 555 5.96 -35.55 -24.30
CA LEU A 555 6.66 -36.30 -25.33
C LEU A 555 7.24 -35.33 -26.37
N PRO A 556 8.37 -35.68 -27.01
CA PRO A 556 8.84 -34.95 -28.18
C PRO A 556 7.84 -35.13 -29.34
N ILE A 557 7.66 -34.08 -30.15
CA ILE A 557 6.79 -34.15 -31.33
C ILE A 557 7.25 -35.29 -32.27
N PRO A 558 6.35 -36.17 -32.75
CA PRO A 558 6.71 -37.26 -33.65
C PRO A 558 7.38 -36.76 -34.94
N PRO A 559 8.27 -37.55 -35.57
CA PRO A 559 8.91 -37.17 -36.84
C PRO A 559 7.92 -36.81 -37.96
N GLU A 560 6.74 -37.41 -37.95
CA GLU A 560 5.67 -37.19 -38.92
C GLU A 560 5.04 -35.79 -38.81
N GLN A 561 5.20 -35.13 -37.66
CA GLN A 561 4.71 -33.77 -37.40
C GLN A 561 5.88 -32.77 -37.29
N ALA A 562 7.01 -33.04 -37.97
CA ALA A 562 8.24 -32.26 -37.85
C ALA A 562 8.08 -30.77 -38.21
N GLU A 563 7.07 -30.37 -39.00
CA GLU A 563 6.75 -28.96 -39.27
C GLU A 563 6.43 -28.15 -38.00
N ARG A 564 5.98 -28.83 -36.93
CA ARG A 564 5.69 -28.23 -35.61
C ARG A 564 6.90 -28.17 -34.69
N ARG A 565 8.04 -28.78 -35.07
CA ARG A 565 9.27 -28.74 -34.27
C ARG A 565 9.93 -27.37 -34.38
N ARG A 566 10.42 -26.88 -33.25
CA ARG A 566 11.21 -25.64 -33.19
C ARG A 566 12.56 -25.85 -33.88
N ASP A 567 12.93 -24.96 -34.80
CA ASP A 567 14.28 -24.93 -35.36
C ASP A 567 15.09 -23.86 -34.62
N ASP A 568 15.85 -24.32 -33.61
CA ASP A 568 16.65 -23.45 -32.74
C ASP A 568 17.66 -22.60 -33.52
N ARG A 569 18.15 -23.07 -34.67
CA ARG A 569 19.11 -22.32 -35.48
C ARG A 569 18.43 -21.15 -36.17
N ILE A 570 17.26 -21.37 -36.75
CA ILE A 570 16.45 -20.32 -37.40
C ILE A 570 16.07 -19.24 -36.39
N GLU A 571 15.64 -19.65 -35.19
CA GLU A 571 15.26 -18.71 -34.14
C GLU A 571 16.45 -17.91 -33.61
N GLN A 572 17.60 -18.54 -33.38
CA GLN A 572 18.81 -17.82 -32.97
C GLN A 572 19.24 -16.77 -34.00
N ILE A 573 19.15 -17.08 -35.30
CA ILE A 573 19.43 -16.13 -36.37
C ILE A 573 18.44 -14.96 -36.32
N ALA A 574 17.15 -15.26 -36.17
CA ALA A 574 16.09 -14.24 -36.10
C ALA A 574 16.25 -13.33 -34.88
N VAL A 575 16.48 -13.89 -33.68
CA VAL A 575 16.69 -13.14 -32.43
C VAL A 575 17.92 -12.24 -32.54
N ARG A 576 19.02 -12.75 -33.12
CA ARG A 576 20.23 -11.94 -33.37
C ARG A 576 19.94 -10.74 -34.28
N ILE A 577 19.25 -10.96 -35.40
CA ILE A 577 18.89 -9.89 -36.35
C ILE A 577 17.97 -8.85 -35.69
N ALA A 578 16.96 -9.30 -34.95
CA ALA A 578 16.04 -8.44 -34.22
C ALA A 578 16.78 -7.58 -33.17
N ARG A 579 17.73 -8.19 -32.46
CA ARG A 579 18.58 -7.50 -31.49
C ARG A 579 19.47 -6.44 -32.14
N GLU A 580 20.18 -6.80 -33.21
CA GLU A 580 21.04 -5.85 -33.96
C GLU A 580 20.24 -4.66 -34.48
N HIS A 581 19.01 -4.91 -34.94
CA HIS A 581 18.10 -3.84 -35.37
C HIS A 581 17.76 -2.86 -34.24
N GLU A 582 17.35 -3.35 -33.07
CA GLU A 582 17.03 -2.48 -31.92
C GLU A 582 18.26 -1.75 -31.37
N GLU A 583 19.42 -2.42 -31.30
CA GLU A 583 20.68 -1.79 -30.89
C GLU A 583 21.11 -0.68 -31.87
N SER A 584 20.86 -0.85 -33.17
CA SER A 584 21.12 0.19 -34.19
C SER A 584 20.26 1.45 -33.99
N LEU A 585 19.09 1.32 -33.34
CA LEU A 585 18.22 2.43 -32.96
C LEU A 585 18.62 3.07 -31.62
N GLY A 586 19.77 2.67 -31.04
CA GLY A 586 20.29 3.17 -29.78
C GLY A 586 19.61 2.58 -28.54
N ALA A 587 18.88 1.47 -28.68
CA ALA A 587 18.25 0.79 -27.55
C ALA A 587 19.25 -0.12 -26.82
N PHE A 588 19.05 -0.25 -25.50
CA PHE A 588 19.66 -1.32 -24.72
C PHE A 588 18.73 -2.54 -24.76
N VAL A 589 19.20 -3.64 -25.33
CA VAL A 589 18.42 -4.87 -25.52
C VAL A 589 18.87 -5.95 -24.55
N GLU A 590 17.95 -6.44 -23.74
CA GLU A 590 18.12 -7.60 -22.87
C GLU A 590 17.47 -8.82 -23.53
N ASP A 591 18.25 -9.88 -23.70
CA ASP A 591 17.76 -11.16 -24.20
C ASP A 591 17.08 -11.94 -23.06
N VAL A 592 15.81 -12.26 -23.25
CA VAL A 592 14.97 -13.00 -22.31
C VAL A 592 14.35 -14.24 -22.95
N SER A 593 14.85 -14.68 -24.11
CA SER A 593 14.36 -15.84 -24.88
C SER A 593 14.69 -17.20 -24.21
N ASP A 594 15.27 -17.16 -23.01
CA ASP A 594 15.59 -18.31 -22.19
C ASP A 594 14.34 -19.20 -22.01
N PRO A 595 14.34 -20.44 -22.56
CA PRO A 595 13.20 -21.34 -22.52
C PRO A 595 12.78 -21.73 -21.10
N THR A 596 13.67 -21.56 -20.12
CA THR A 596 13.37 -21.84 -18.70
C THR A 596 12.60 -20.70 -18.03
N LYS A 597 12.60 -19.50 -18.62
CA LYS A 597 11.92 -18.31 -18.08
C LYS A 597 10.63 -17.97 -18.83
N LYS A 598 10.58 -18.23 -20.16
CA LYS A 598 9.43 -18.08 -21.06
C LYS A 598 8.49 -16.91 -20.68
N MET A 599 9.02 -15.69 -20.76
CA MET A 599 8.27 -14.48 -20.35
C MET A 599 7.13 -14.11 -21.33
N GLY A 600 6.91 -14.90 -22.39
CA GLY A 600 5.97 -14.67 -23.49
C GLY A 600 6.42 -13.64 -24.53
N PHE A 601 7.72 -13.31 -24.52
CA PHE A 601 8.46 -12.54 -25.52
C PHE A 601 9.95 -12.87 -25.43
N ASP A 602 10.71 -12.67 -26.52
CA ASP A 602 12.14 -13.02 -26.60
C ASP A 602 13.08 -11.89 -26.18
N LEU A 603 12.78 -10.65 -26.52
CA LEU A 603 13.66 -9.50 -26.32
C LEU A 603 12.98 -8.38 -25.55
N ARG A 604 13.73 -7.76 -24.64
CA ARG A 604 13.31 -6.54 -23.94
C ARG A 604 14.19 -5.37 -24.40
N SER A 605 13.61 -4.43 -25.13
CA SER A 605 14.31 -3.26 -25.66
C SER A 605 13.98 -2.01 -24.84
N ARG A 606 15.00 -1.33 -24.31
CA ARG A 606 14.88 -0.05 -23.58
C ARG A 606 15.53 1.06 -24.38
N ARG A 607 14.73 2.00 -24.86
CA ARG A 607 15.18 3.12 -25.70
C ARG A 607 15.63 4.32 -24.87
N PRO A 608 16.46 5.23 -25.43
CA PRO A 608 16.98 6.40 -24.72
C PRO A 608 15.91 7.39 -24.23
N ASP A 609 14.74 7.40 -24.87
CA ASP A 609 13.56 8.19 -24.49
C ASP A 609 12.79 7.62 -23.28
N GLY A 610 13.25 6.48 -22.75
CA GLY A 610 12.60 5.77 -21.64
C GLY A 610 11.51 4.80 -22.09
N GLN A 611 11.25 4.64 -23.40
CA GLN A 611 10.31 3.65 -23.91
C GLN A 611 10.86 2.24 -23.69
N VAL A 612 10.02 1.33 -23.17
CA VAL A 612 10.33 -0.10 -23.04
C VAL A 612 9.41 -0.88 -23.97
N ARG A 613 9.99 -1.74 -24.81
CA ARG A 613 9.30 -2.66 -25.71
C ARG A 613 9.57 -4.11 -25.30
N TYR A 614 8.53 -4.93 -25.41
CA TYR A 614 8.59 -6.38 -25.30
C TYR A 614 8.45 -6.92 -26.72
N ILE A 615 9.45 -7.66 -27.21
CA ILE A 615 9.54 -8.04 -28.61
C ILE A 615 9.57 -9.57 -28.70
N GLU A 616 8.57 -10.13 -29.34
CA GLU A 616 8.51 -11.54 -29.74
C GLU A 616 9.10 -11.70 -31.14
N VAL A 617 9.96 -12.69 -31.35
CA VAL A 617 10.73 -12.85 -32.59
C VAL A 617 10.41 -14.19 -33.24
N LYS A 618 9.77 -14.16 -34.41
CA LYS A 618 9.49 -15.36 -35.20
C LYS A 618 10.41 -15.45 -36.41
N GLY A 619 11.28 -16.47 -36.41
CA GLY A 619 12.13 -16.82 -37.53
C GLY A 619 11.47 -17.79 -38.50
N ARG A 620 11.72 -17.63 -39.81
CA ARG A 620 11.32 -18.58 -40.85
C ARG A 620 12.42 -18.73 -41.91
N ALA A 621 12.63 -19.95 -42.38
CA ALA A 621 13.50 -20.22 -43.53
C ALA A 621 12.97 -19.59 -44.83
N ARG A 622 11.64 -19.42 -44.96
CA ARG A 622 10.97 -18.82 -46.12
C ARG A 622 9.77 -17.98 -45.69
N VAL A 623 9.27 -17.11 -46.58
CA VAL A 623 8.06 -16.32 -46.32
C VAL A 623 6.84 -17.25 -46.13
N GLY A 624 6.16 -17.09 -44.99
CA GLY A 624 5.03 -17.94 -44.59
C GLY A 624 4.30 -17.42 -43.35
N GLY A 625 3.31 -18.21 -42.90
CA GLY A 625 2.53 -17.93 -41.69
C GLY A 625 3.36 -18.00 -40.40
N ILE A 626 2.89 -17.27 -39.40
CA ILE A 626 3.46 -17.26 -38.05
C ILE A 626 2.40 -17.73 -37.06
N GLU A 627 2.84 -18.46 -36.04
CA GLU A 627 2.00 -18.93 -34.95
C GLU A 627 2.49 -18.30 -33.66
N LEU A 628 1.56 -17.92 -32.78
CA LEU A 628 1.85 -17.43 -31.44
C LEU A 628 1.30 -18.42 -30.43
N THR A 629 2.06 -18.69 -29.36
CA THR A 629 1.55 -19.51 -28.26
C THR A 629 0.46 -18.77 -27.48
N GLU A 630 -0.34 -19.50 -26.68
CA GLU A 630 -1.34 -18.87 -25.82
C GLU A 630 -0.71 -17.85 -24.86
N ASN A 631 0.51 -18.13 -24.38
CA ASN A 631 1.27 -17.26 -23.50
C ASN A 631 1.71 -15.96 -24.21
N GLU A 632 2.27 -16.07 -25.43
CA GLU A 632 2.69 -14.91 -26.24
C GLU A 632 1.51 -14.00 -26.59
N TRP A 633 0.40 -14.60 -27.03
CA TRP A 633 -0.82 -13.86 -27.36
C TRP A 633 -1.41 -13.13 -26.14
N ALA A 634 -1.45 -13.80 -24.97
CA ALA A 634 -1.91 -13.17 -23.75
C ALA A 634 -1.00 -12.00 -23.31
N GLN A 635 0.32 -12.11 -23.47
CA GLN A 635 1.25 -11.01 -23.23
C GLN A 635 1.02 -9.83 -24.18
N ALA A 636 0.79 -10.09 -25.46
CA ALA A 636 0.47 -9.06 -26.45
C ALA A 636 -0.77 -8.25 -26.05
N GLN A 637 -1.83 -8.94 -25.61
CA GLN A 637 -3.05 -8.29 -25.14
C GLN A 637 -2.88 -7.49 -23.84
N ASN A 638 -2.00 -7.94 -22.95
CA ASN A 638 -1.72 -7.23 -21.69
C ASN A 638 -0.91 -5.94 -21.91
N HIS A 639 -0.14 -5.88 -23.00
CA HIS A 639 0.79 -4.80 -23.28
C HIS A 639 0.66 -4.25 -24.72
N PRO A 640 -0.53 -3.82 -25.17
CA PRO A 640 -0.77 -3.47 -26.57
C PRO A 640 0.14 -2.34 -27.08
N ASP A 641 0.47 -1.37 -26.22
CA ASP A 641 1.32 -0.22 -26.59
C ASP A 641 2.83 -0.52 -26.52
N ARG A 642 3.20 -1.70 -26.00
CA ARG A 642 4.60 -2.06 -25.70
C ARG A 642 5.03 -3.39 -26.30
N TYR A 643 4.11 -4.25 -26.70
CA TYR A 643 4.39 -5.56 -27.28
C TYR A 643 4.51 -5.45 -28.80
N TRP A 644 5.58 -6.03 -29.36
CA TRP A 644 5.90 -5.98 -30.78
C TRP A 644 6.22 -7.39 -31.27
N LEU A 645 5.78 -7.71 -32.48
CA LEU A 645 6.08 -8.97 -33.14
C LEU A 645 7.04 -8.70 -34.30
N TYR A 646 8.26 -9.20 -34.19
CA TYR A 646 9.26 -9.12 -35.25
C TYR A 646 9.27 -10.45 -35.98
N VAL A 647 9.15 -10.39 -37.31
CA VAL A 647 9.19 -11.58 -38.16
C VAL A 647 10.40 -11.46 -39.05
N VAL A 648 11.29 -12.44 -38.95
CA VAL A 648 12.52 -12.50 -39.75
C VAL A 648 12.38 -13.66 -40.72
N TYR A 649 12.35 -13.34 -42.01
CA TYR A 649 12.29 -14.30 -43.10
C TYR A 649 13.69 -14.56 -43.66
N ASP A 650 13.82 -15.66 -44.39
CA ASP A 650 15.05 -16.08 -45.07
C ASP A 650 16.22 -16.34 -44.10
N CYS A 651 15.90 -16.90 -42.93
CA CYS A 651 16.85 -17.37 -41.94
C CYS A 651 17.35 -18.80 -42.31
N GLU A 652 18.36 -18.93 -43.18
CA GLU A 652 19.04 -20.21 -43.49
C GLU A 652 20.55 -20.18 -43.12
#